data_AF-A0A2V6LV79-F1
#
_entry.id   AF-A0A2V6LV79-F1
#
_cell.length_a   1.000
_cell.length_b   1.000
_cell.length_c   1.000
_cell.angle_alpha   90.00
_cell.angle_beta   90.00
_cell.angle_gamma   90.00
#
_symmetry.space_group_name_H-M   'P 1'
#
loop_
_entity.id
_entity.type
_entity.pdbx_description
1 polymer ?
#
loop_
_entity_poly.entity_id
_entity_poly.type
_entity_poly.pdbx_seq_one_letter_code
_entity_poly.pdbx_strand_id
1 'polypeptide(L)'
;MPGLGTSFGRGGATTAQQDLANADCILIEGSSMAEAHPVGFRWVMKAKERGATIIHVDPRFSRTSALADIWVPLRAGTDIAFLGGLIRHLIENDLFFREYVVHYTNASCILSDEFRDPEDNADGYFSGWNEEKRAYEGDSWFYKGNDLSRPQRDLTLQDPQCVFQKLKRHFSRYTPEMVEKICGVPPELFHKVADALVAASGPERTAAVCYAVGWTQHSKGVQIIRTAAILQLLLGNIGRPGGGILALRGHASIQGSTDIPTLYDILPGYLTMPHKGDETLQQYLDKYTKKTGLWADYPKYLVSTIKAYYGKHATAQNDFGYSWLPKLTGNHSFFEFLYDTLDGKMEGMFLMGQNPAVGAPNSRLQRKALSKLKWLVVRDMVEIESANFWRESPEIERGELMPEDIETEVFFFPAAGHAEKEGAFTNTQRLLQWREKAVDPPGDCRSDAWFVHQLALRLKAKAKASDDPIDEPLRALDWWYPEDELGEPKMEAVLAEINGWKTAIQPNESGVLFEQDRQGQPHHGPQVNGFAELKADGSTACGCWIYSGVFGRDGVNKANSRKPKGYLGHGWGFSWPSDRRIIYNRASARPDGSPWSERKKLVWWDSEKWTGIDVPGFVKGKAPEYQPDEAAEGLDAIPGDAPFILH
;
A
#
# COMPACT_ATOMS: atom_id res chain seq x y z
N MET A 1 -0.28 1.29 -4.49
CA MET A 1 -0.82 0.49 -5.62
C MET A 1 -2.30 0.78 -5.79
N PRO A 2 -2.67 1.74 -6.67
CA PRO A 2 -4.05 2.20 -6.80
C PRO A 2 -5.04 1.07 -7.14
N GLY A 3 -4.66 0.11 -7.98
CA GLY A 3 -5.56 -0.98 -8.41
C GLY A 3 -6.12 -1.84 -7.27
N LEU A 4 -5.28 -2.24 -6.31
CA LEU A 4 -5.75 -3.00 -5.12
C LEU A 4 -6.48 -2.10 -4.13
N GLY A 5 -6.01 -0.86 -3.95
CA GLY A 5 -6.64 0.15 -3.07
C GLY A 5 -8.10 0.37 -3.46
N THR A 6 -8.38 0.61 -4.74
CA THR A 6 -9.75 0.78 -5.24
C THR A 6 -10.58 -0.51 -5.18
N SER A 7 -9.96 -1.69 -5.25
CA SER A 7 -10.69 -2.97 -5.25
C SER A 7 -11.08 -3.45 -3.86
N PHE A 8 -10.20 -3.27 -2.88
CA PHE A 8 -10.31 -3.90 -1.57
C PHE A 8 -10.12 -2.91 -0.41
N GLY A 9 -9.88 -1.63 -0.70
CA GLY A 9 -9.62 -0.58 0.29
C GLY A 9 -8.19 -0.52 0.84
N ARG A 10 -7.26 -1.39 0.42
CA ARG A 10 -5.81 -1.28 0.74
C ARG A 10 -4.93 -1.63 -0.45
N GLY A 11 -3.81 -0.94 -0.59
CA GLY A 11 -2.84 -1.16 -1.68
C GLY A 11 -1.76 -2.22 -1.40
N GLY A 12 -1.63 -2.70 -0.16
CA GLY A 12 -0.64 -3.70 0.28
C GLY A 12 -0.94 -5.11 -0.26
N ALA A 13 0.04 -6.01 -0.18
CA ALA A 13 -0.21 -7.42 -0.49
C ALA A 13 -1.25 -8.03 0.46
N THR A 14 -2.15 -8.85 -0.08
CA THR A 14 -3.30 -9.34 0.71
C THR A 14 -2.94 -10.52 1.62
N THR A 15 -1.86 -11.23 1.32
CA THR A 15 -1.38 -12.41 2.04
C THR A 15 0.14 -12.36 2.25
N ALA A 16 0.69 -13.39 2.89
CA ALA A 16 2.12 -13.60 3.11
C ALA A 16 2.71 -14.59 2.11
N GLN A 17 4.03 -14.51 1.87
CA GLN A 17 4.73 -15.44 0.97
C GLN A 17 4.59 -16.89 1.42
N GLN A 18 4.65 -17.15 2.73
CA GLN A 18 4.49 -18.47 3.33
C GLN A 18 3.13 -19.10 3.01
N ASP A 19 2.09 -18.27 2.91
CA ASP A 19 0.72 -18.73 2.69
C ASP A 19 0.52 -19.29 1.27
N LEU A 20 1.36 -18.91 0.30
CA LEU A 20 1.35 -19.51 -1.05
C LEU A 20 1.47 -21.03 -1.01
N ALA A 21 2.14 -21.60 -0.01
CA ALA A 21 2.25 -23.05 0.14
C ALA A 21 0.90 -23.75 0.34
N ASN A 22 -0.16 -23.00 0.68
CA ASN A 22 -1.53 -23.50 0.84
C ASN A 22 -2.38 -23.34 -0.43
N ALA A 23 -1.85 -22.78 -1.51
CA ALA A 23 -2.59 -22.60 -2.77
C ALA A 23 -2.83 -23.94 -3.48
N ASP A 24 -3.91 -24.03 -4.25
CA ASP A 24 -4.20 -25.15 -5.17
C ASP A 24 -3.84 -24.80 -6.62
N CYS A 25 -3.74 -23.50 -6.93
CA CYS A 25 -3.17 -22.98 -8.16
C CYS A 25 -2.47 -21.64 -7.88
N ILE A 26 -1.36 -21.37 -8.58
CA ILE A 26 -0.67 -20.08 -8.49
C ILE A 26 -0.49 -19.54 -9.90
N LEU A 27 -1.10 -18.38 -10.17
CA LEU A 27 -0.88 -17.58 -11.37
C LEU A 27 0.23 -16.56 -11.10
N ILE A 28 1.37 -16.75 -11.75
CA ILE A 28 2.48 -15.80 -11.76
C ILE A 28 2.40 -15.07 -13.10
N GLU A 29 2.03 -13.79 -13.09
CA GLU A 29 1.89 -12.97 -14.28
C GLU A 29 2.38 -11.55 -13.98
N GLY A 30 3.15 -10.97 -14.91
CA GLY A 30 3.82 -9.70 -14.65
C GLY A 30 4.97 -9.79 -13.63
N SER A 31 5.54 -10.99 -13.42
CA SER A 31 6.69 -11.23 -12.54
C SER A 31 7.54 -12.42 -13.01
N SER A 32 8.86 -12.31 -12.86
CA SER A 32 9.77 -13.46 -12.90
C SER A 32 10.19 -13.82 -11.48
N MET A 33 9.24 -14.36 -10.71
CA MET A 33 9.35 -14.53 -9.25
C MET A 33 10.55 -15.38 -8.81
N ALA A 34 10.93 -16.41 -9.57
CA ALA A 34 12.10 -17.24 -9.24
C ALA A 34 13.43 -16.46 -9.34
N GLU A 35 13.44 -15.32 -10.04
CA GLU A 35 14.63 -14.47 -10.23
C GLU A 35 14.58 -13.24 -9.32
N ALA A 36 13.42 -12.58 -9.27
CA ALA A 36 13.23 -11.35 -8.51
C ALA A 36 12.97 -11.59 -7.01
N HIS A 37 12.39 -12.75 -6.66
CA HIS A 37 12.01 -13.11 -5.28
C HIS A 37 12.35 -14.58 -4.96
N PRO A 38 13.60 -15.04 -5.19
CA PRO A 38 13.95 -16.46 -5.19
C PRO A 38 13.63 -17.18 -3.88
N VAL A 39 13.87 -16.53 -2.73
CA VAL A 39 13.57 -17.10 -1.41
C VAL A 39 12.06 -17.21 -1.17
N GLY A 40 11.29 -16.24 -1.65
CA GLY A 40 9.82 -16.28 -1.64
C GLY A 40 9.27 -17.39 -2.52
N PHE A 41 9.90 -17.61 -3.68
CA PHE A 41 9.52 -18.64 -4.65
C PHE A 41 9.62 -20.07 -4.09
N ARG A 42 10.38 -20.30 -3.00
CA ARG A 42 10.35 -21.56 -2.25
C ARG A 42 8.92 -21.98 -1.89
N TRP A 43 8.05 -21.05 -1.53
CA TRP A 43 6.67 -21.36 -1.13
C TRP A 43 5.77 -21.71 -2.31
N VAL A 44 6.05 -21.17 -3.50
CA VAL A 44 5.44 -21.64 -4.77
C VAL A 44 5.82 -23.10 -5.01
N MET A 45 7.09 -23.45 -4.85
CA MET A 45 7.55 -24.83 -4.99
C MET A 45 6.94 -25.75 -3.93
N LYS A 46 6.73 -25.28 -2.70
CA LYS A 46 6.00 -26.04 -1.67
C LYS A 46 4.53 -26.27 -2.00
N ALA A 47 3.87 -25.31 -2.67
CA ALA A 47 2.53 -25.53 -3.20
C ALA A 47 2.56 -26.61 -4.30
N LYS A 48 3.51 -26.51 -5.23
CA LYS A 48 3.69 -27.48 -6.33
C LYS A 48 3.94 -28.91 -5.83
N GLU A 49 4.82 -29.08 -4.83
CA GLU A 49 5.07 -30.38 -4.18
C GLU A 49 3.79 -30.99 -3.57
N ARG A 50 2.81 -30.16 -3.18
CA ARG A 50 1.50 -30.58 -2.65
C ARG A 50 0.44 -30.79 -3.74
N GLY A 51 0.82 -30.64 -5.02
CA GLY A 51 -0.07 -30.82 -6.16
C GLY A 51 -0.71 -29.53 -6.69
N ALA A 52 -0.27 -28.35 -6.27
CA ALA A 52 -0.76 -27.10 -6.85
C ALA A 52 -0.28 -26.94 -8.30
N THR A 53 -1.15 -26.45 -9.19
CA THR A 53 -0.75 -26.11 -10.56
C THR A 53 -0.10 -24.74 -10.61
N ILE A 54 1.13 -24.66 -11.11
CA ILE A 54 1.88 -23.41 -11.26
C ILE A 54 1.79 -22.91 -12.71
N ILE A 55 1.25 -21.71 -12.87
CA ILE A 55 1.06 -21.05 -14.17
C ILE A 55 1.98 -19.84 -14.22
N HIS A 56 2.79 -19.73 -15.27
CA HIS A 56 3.63 -18.57 -15.51
C HIS A 56 3.29 -17.94 -16.85
N VAL A 57 2.78 -16.73 -16.83
CA VAL A 57 2.41 -15.94 -18.02
C VAL A 57 3.44 -14.82 -18.17
N ASP A 58 4.28 -14.92 -19.19
CA ASP A 58 5.38 -13.99 -19.46
C ASP A 58 5.77 -14.04 -20.93
N PRO A 59 6.09 -12.89 -21.57
CA PRO A 59 6.60 -12.87 -22.95
C PRO A 59 7.86 -13.72 -23.17
N ARG A 60 8.61 -14.04 -22.11
CA ARG A 60 9.87 -14.78 -22.17
C ARG A 60 9.78 -16.06 -21.35
N PHE A 61 10.40 -17.11 -21.88
CA PHE A 61 10.68 -18.30 -21.10
C PHE A 61 11.85 -18.01 -20.14
N SER A 62 11.58 -17.96 -18.84
CA SER A 62 12.52 -17.56 -17.79
C SER A 62 12.82 -18.71 -16.81
N ARG A 63 13.64 -18.45 -15.78
CA ARG A 63 13.85 -19.45 -14.69
C ARG A 63 12.55 -19.75 -13.93
N THR A 64 11.59 -18.83 -13.94
CA THR A 64 10.25 -19.06 -13.39
C THR A 64 9.47 -20.02 -14.29
N SER A 65 9.50 -19.81 -15.62
CA SER A 65 8.81 -20.67 -16.60
C SER A 65 9.33 -22.10 -16.56
N ALA A 66 10.64 -22.28 -16.40
CA ALA A 66 11.28 -23.59 -16.29
C ALA A 66 10.76 -24.44 -15.12
N LEU A 67 10.18 -23.81 -14.10
CA LEU A 67 9.65 -24.46 -12.90
C LEU A 67 8.11 -24.49 -12.87
N ALA A 68 7.44 -23.83 -13.81
CA ALA A 68 5.98 -23.83 -13.95
C ALA A 68 5.47 -25.13 -14.61
N ASP A 69 4.21 -25.48 -14.37
CA ASP A 69 3.51 -26.57 -15.07
C ASP A 69 2.94 -26.10 -16.42
N ILE A 70 2.59 -24.82 -16.49
CA ILE A 70 2.08 -24.16 -17.68
C ILE A 70 2.84 -22.85 -17.87
N TRP A 71 3.56 -22.74 -18.99
CA TRP A 71 4.07 -21.45 -19.46
C TRP A 71 3.17 -20.92 -20.57
N VAL A 72 2.81 -19.64 -20.48
CA VAL A 72 2.00 -18.93 -21.46
C VAL A 72 2.79 -17.76 -22.04
N PRO A 73 3.25 -17.84 -23.29
CA PRO A 73 3.83 -16.68 -23.97
C PRO A 73 2.73 -15.64 -24.23
N LEU A 74 2.93 -14.41 -23.76
CA LEU A 74 1.98 -13.32 -23.94
C LEU A 74 2.71 -12.07 -24.47
N ARG A 75 2.12 -11.38 -25.45
CA ARG A 75 2.63 -10.10 -25.94
C ARG A 75 2.58 -9.03 -24.84
N ALA A 76 3.71 -8.38 -24.56
CA ALA A 76 3.80 -7.36 -23.51
C ALA A 76 2.72 -6.27 -23.67
N GLY A 77 2.00 -5.98 -22.58
CA GLY A 77 0.95 -4.97 -22.54
C GLY A 77 -0.42 -5.46 -23.00
N THR A 78 -0.65 -6.77 -23.19
CA THR A 78 -1.96 -7.33 -23.56
C THR A 78 -2.66 -8.09 -22.43
N ASP A 79 -2.16 -7.95 -21.21
CA ASP A 79 -2.59 -8.66 -20.00
C ASP A 79 -4.11 -8.52 -19.73
N ILE A 80 -4.68 -7.32 -19.94
CA ILE A 80 -6.14 -7.08 -19.78
C ILE A 80 -6.95 -8.00 -20.68
N ALA A 81 -6.50 -8.25 -21.91
CA ALA A 81 -7.25 -9.10 -22.84
C ALA A 81 -7.23 -10.57 -22.40
N PHE A 82 -6.07 -11.05 -21.94
CA PHE A 82 -5.92 -12.39 -21.40
C PHE A 82 -6.76 -12.61 -20.13
N LEU A 83 -6.59 -11.75 -19.12
CA LEU A 83 -7.36 -11.80 -17.87
C LEU A 83 -8.86 -11.57 -18.12
N GLY A 84 -9.21 -10.69 -19.05
CA GLY A 84 -10.58 -10.43 -19.46
C GLY A 84 -11.24 -11.65 -20.12
N GLY A 85 -10.48 -12.41 -20.92
CA GLY A 85 -10.93 -13.69 -21.45
C GLY A 85 -11.21 -14.72 -20.35
N LEU A 86 -10.35 -14.79 -19.33
CA LEU A 86 -10.57 -15.67 -18.17
C LEU A 86 -11.86 -15.27 -17.42
N ILE A 87 -12.08 -13.97 -17.19
CA ILE A 87 -13.32 -13.47 -16.57
C ILE A 87 -14.54 -13.84 -17.41
N ARG A 88 -14.50 -13.62 -18.73
CA ARG A 88 -15.57 -14.02 -19.65
C ARG A 88 -15.87 -15.51 -19.53
N HIS A 89 -14.84 -16.35 -19.57
CA HIS A 89 -15.00 -17.80 -19.48
C HIS A 89 -15.67 -18.24 -18.18
N LEU A 90 -15.29 -17.64 -17.03
CA LEU A 90 -15.93 -17.94 -15.74
C LEU A 90 -17.40 -17.56 -15.71
N ILE A 91 -17.76 -16.39 -16.25
CA ILE A 91 -19.12 -15.85 -16.20
C ILE A 91 -20.05 -16.57 -17.19
N GLU A 92 -19.61 -16.82 -18.42
CA GLU A 92 -20.45 -17.46 -19.45
C GLU A 92 -20.77 -18.92 -19.16
N ASN A 93 -19.90 -19.61 -18.39
CA ASN A 93 -20.05 -21.03 -18.07
C ASN A 93 -20.48 -21.26 -16.62
N ASP A 94 -20.86 -20.21 -15.88
CA ASP A 94 -21.28 -20.27 -14.47
C ASP A 94 -20.25 -20.96 -13.54
N LEU A 95 -18.95 -20.75 -13.79
CA LEU A 95 -17.84 -21.40 -13.08
C LEU A 95 -17.30 -20.57 -11.89
N PHE A 96 -17.91 -19.42 -11.59
CA PHE A 96 -17.52 -18.56 -10.48
C PHE A 96 -18.10 -19.04 -9.14
N PHE A 97 -17.46 -18.68 -8.02
CA PHE A 97 -17.94 -19.03 -6.68
C PHE A 97 -19.13 -18.13 -6.28
N ARG A 98 -20.33 -18.47 -6.77
CA ARG A 98 -21.53 -17.63 -6.70
C ARG A 98 -21.86 -17.11 -5.30
N GLU A 99 -21.83 -17.96 -4.28
CA GLU A 99 -22.15 -17.55 -2.90
C GLU A 99 -21.19 -16.45 -2.40
N TYR A 100 -19.89 -16.63 -2.61
CA TYR A 100 -18.89 -15.61 -2.30
C TYR A 100 -19.15 -14.32 -3.08
N VAL A 101 -19.40 -14.42 -4.40
CA VAL A 101 -19.62 -13.26 -5.27
C VAL A 101 -20.83 -12.44 -4.84
N VAL A 102 -21.97 -13.10 -4.57
CA VAL A 102 -23.22 -12.42 -4.21
C VAL A 102 -23.08 -11.63 -2.90
N HIS A 103 -22.43 -12.22 -1.90
CA HIS A 103 -22.36 -11.63 -0.56
C HIS A 103 -21.17 -10.70 -0.39
N TYR A 104 -19.99 -11.04 -0.93
CA TYR A 104 -18.72 -10.40 -0.58
C TYR A 104 -18.17 -9.45 -1.64
N THR A 105 -18.94 -9.22 -2.69
CA THR A 105 -18.62 -8.24 -3.73
C THR A 105 -19.79 -7.30 -3.95
N ASN A 106 -19.57 -6.27 -4.74
CA ASN A 106 -20.63 -5.37 -5.20
C ASN A 106 -21.40 -5.91 -6.41
N ALA A 107 -21.24 -7.19 -6.80
CA ALA A 107 -21.90 -7.80 -7.96
C ALA A 107 -23.42 -7.57 -8.01
N SER A 108 -24.07 -7.60 -6.83
CA SER A 108 -25.50 -7.37 -6.70
C SER A 108 -25.90 -5.89 -6.65
N CYS A 109 -24.98 -4.95 -6.48
CA CYS A 109 -25.29 -3.52 -6.39
C CYS A 109 -25.83 -2.99 -7.72
N ILE A 110 -26.88 -2.17 -7.67
CA ILE A 110 -27.54 -1.58 -8.83
C ILE A 110 -26.86 -0.26 -9.19
N LEU A 111 -26.38 -0.13 -10.43
CA LEU A 111 -25.77 1.11 -10.94
C LEU A 111 -26.82 2.18 -11.25
N SER A 112 -26.37 3.43 -11.32
CA SER A 112 -27.17 4.55 -11.84
C SER A 112 -27.64 4.26 -13.27
N ASP A 113 -28.85 4.72 -13.59
CA ASP A 113 -29.41 4.63 -14.94
C ASP A 113 -28.63 5.49 -15.95
N GLU A 114 -27.77 6.39 -15.47
CA GLU A 114 -26.86 7.22 -16.27
C GLU A 114 -25.58 6.50 -16.70
N PHE A 115 -25.24 5.37 -16.06
CA PHE A 115 -24.04 4.61 -16.41
C PHE A 115 -24.15 4.05 -17.83
N ARG A 116 -23.15 4.37 -18.67
CA ARG A 116 -22.99 3.75 -20.00
C ARG A 116 -21.62 3.10 -20.11
N ASP A 117 -21.61 1.91 -20.72
CA ASP A 117 -20.38 1.20 -21.01
C ASP A 117 -19.86 1.51 -22.44
N PRO A 118 -18.59 1.18 -22.76
CA PRO A 118 -17.99 1.46 -24.06
C PRO A 118 -18.69 0.86 -25.28
N GLU A 119 -19.59 -0.10 -25.08
CA GLU A 119 -20.34 -0.76 -26.15
C GLU A 119 -21.70 -0.11 -26.41
N ASP A 120 -22.17 0.78 -25.54
CA ASP A 120 -23.43 1.50 -25.76
C ASP A 120 -23.35 2.40 -27.01
N ASN A 121 -22.20 3.01 -27.25
CA ASN A 121 -21.94 3.84 -28.43
C ASN A 121 -20.93 3.22 -29.42
N ALA A 122 -20.31 2.09 -29.05
CA ALA A 122 -19.24 1.42 -29.80
C ALA A 122 -18.04 2.33 -30.15
N ASP A 123 -17.77 3.35 -29.33
CA ASP A 123 -16.68 4.31 -29.49
C ASP A 123 -15.47 4.00 -28.58
N GLY A 124 -15.61 3.04 -27.66
CA GLY A 124 -14.55 2.66 -26.72
C GLY A 124 -14.50 3.49 -25.44
N TYR A 125 -15.43 4.43 -25.24
CA TYR A 125 -15.46 5.34 -24.09
C TYR A 125 -16.62 5.03 -23.14
N PHE A 126 -16.38 5.14 -21.84
CA PHE A 126 -17.46 5.13 -20.85
C PHE A 126 -18.26 6.44 -20.90
N SER A 127 -19.44 6.47 -20.26
CA SER A 127 -20.14 7.73 -20.00
C SER A 127 -19.24 8.74 -19.28
N GLY A 128 -19.36 10.02 -19.64
CA GLY A 128 -18.60 11.13 -19.03
C GLY A 128 -17.27 11.45 -19.71
N TRP A 129 -16.94 10.86 -20.86
CA TRP A 129 -15.72 11.22 -21.61
C TRP A 129 -15.76 12.67 -22.11
N ASN A 130 -14.70 13.42 -21.82
CA ASN A 130 -14.47 14.76 -22.34
C ASN A 130 -13.22 14.75 -23.25
N GLU A 131 -13.43 14.89 -24.56
CA GLU A 131 -12.38 14.80 -25.58
C GLU A 131 -11.31 15.90 -25.44
N GLU A 132 -11.73 17.14 -25.10
CA GLU A 132 -10.81 18.27 -24.95
C GLU A 132 -9.88 18.10 -23.75
N LYS A 133 -10.44 17.67 -22.60
CA LYS A 133 -9.67 17.42 -21.37
C LYS A 133 -8.95 16.07 -21.38
N ARG A 134 -9.32 15.17 -22.31
CA ARG A 134 -8.92 13.75 -22.32
C ARG A 134 -9.11 13.07 -20.96
N ALA A 135 -10.25 13.36 -20.34
CA ALA A 135 -10.57 12.94 -18.98
C ALA A 135 -12.05 12.56 -18.86
N TYR A 136 -12.38 11.80 -17.81
CA TYR A 136 -13.75 11.42 -17.50
C TYR A 136 -14.33 12.29 -16.38
N GLU A 137 -15.60 12.63 -16.51
CA GLU A 137 -16.48 13.13 -15.45
C GLU A 137 -17.22 11.93 -14.83
N GLY A 138 -17.01 11.69 -13.54
CA GLY A 138 -17.34 10.41 -12.88
C GLY A 138 -18.78 10.26 -12.39
N ASP A 139 -19.64 11.27 -12.56
CA ASP A 139 -20.95 11.34 -11.90
C ASP A 139 -21.90 10.22 -12.35
N SER A 140 -21.75 9.72 -13.57
CA SER A 140 -22.55 8.61 -14.07
C SER A 140 -22.16 7.24 -13.50
N TRP A 141 -21.03 7.12 -12.78
CA TRP A 141 -20.46 5.84 -12.33
C TRP A 141 -20.83 5.47 -10.89
N PHE A 142 -21.87 6.10 -10.34
CA PHE A 142 -22.38 5.81 -8.99
C PHE A 142 -23.41 4.66 -8.98
N TYR A 143 -23.68 4.14 -7.78
CA TYR A 143 -24.84 3.30 -7.54
C TYR A 143 -26.12 4.12 -7.62
N LYS A 144 -27.24 3.44 -7.92
CA LYS A 144 -28.56 4.06 -7.96
C LYS A 144 -28.87 4.74 -6.62
N GLY A 145 -29.19 6.04 -6.68
CA GLY A 145 -29.47 6.87 -5.50
C GLY A 145 -28.22 7.44 -4.81
N ASN A 146 -27.01 7.21 -5.34
CA ASN A 146 -25.74 7.77 -4.86
C ASN A 146 -25.35 7.41 -3.41
N ASP A 147 -26.03 6.45 -2.77
CA ASP A 147 -25.63 5.93 -1.47
C ASP A 147 -24.57 4.83 -1.64
N LEU A 148 -23.32 5.18 -1.36
CA LEU A 148 -22.19 4.24 -1.36
C LEU A 148 -22.17 3.34 -0.13
N SER A 149 -22.81 3.74 0.97
CA SER A 149 -22.85 2.98 2.22
C SER A 149 -23.90 1.86 2.17
N ARG A 150 -25.04 2.12 1.53
CA ARG A 150 -26.17 1.17 1.42
C ARG A 150 -26.74 1.14 0.01
N PRO A 151 -25.94 0.73 -1.00
CA PRO A 151 -26.44 0.65 -2.37
C PRO A 151 -27.61 -0.33 -2.46
N GLN A 152 -28.56 -0.05 -3.36
CA GLN A 152 -29.62 -0.99 -3.70
C GLN A 152 -29.01 -2.26 -4.31
N ARG A 153 -29.57 -3.43 -4.00
CA ARG A 153 -29.01 -4.73 -4.42
C ARG A 153 -30.06 -5.68 -4.97
N ASP A 154 -29.68 -6.43 -6.00
CA ASP A 154 -30.38 -7.63 -6.45
C ASP A 154 -29.48 -8.87 -6.24
N LEU A 155 -29.81 -9.68 -5.23
CA LEU A 155 -29.05 -10.88 -4.88
C LEU A 155 -29.25 -12.04 -5.89
N THR A 156 -30.25 -11.95 -6.78
CA THR A 156 -30.44 -12.92 -7.86
C THR A 156 -29.43 -12.71 -8.99
N LEU A 157 -28.82 -11.52 -9.06
CA LEU A 157 -27.92 -11.04 -10.12
C LEU A 157 -28.60 -10.97 -11.49
N GLN A 158 -29.93 -10.79 -11.56
CA GLN A 158 -30.70 -10.75 -12.81
C GLN A 158 -31.03 -9.33 -13.26
N ASP A 159 -31.01 -8.35 -12.35
CA ASP A 159 -31.24 -6.96 -12.70
C ASP A 159 -30.23 -6.49 -13.75
N PRO A 160 -30.66 -5.98 -14.91
CA PRO A 160 -29.78 -5.58 -16.01
C PRO A 160 -28.83 -4.42 -15.65
N GLN A 161 -29.13 -3.67 -14.58
CA GLN A 161 -28.31 -2.59 -14.04
C GLN A 161 -27.42 -3.04 -12.87
N CYS A 162 -27.53 -4.28 -12.39
CA CYS A 162 -26.58 -4.75 -11.38
C CYS A 162 -25.15 -4.85 -11.97
N VAL A 163 -24.14 -4.62 -11.12
CA VAL A 163 -22.72 -4.68 -11.49
C VAL A 163 -22.38 -5.99 -12.21
N PHE A 164 -22.95 -7.12 -11.79
CA PHE A 164 -22.69 -8.42 -12.41
C PHE A 164 -23.12 -8.47 -13.89
N GLN A 165 -24.31 -7.97 -14.23
CA GLN A 165 -24.79 -7.96 -15.61
C GLN A 165 -23.97 -7.01 -16.49
N LYS A 166 -23.56 -5.85 -15.95
CA LYS A 166 -22.66 -4.93 -16.65
C LYS A 166 -21.28 -5.52 -16.86
N LEU A 167 -20.74 -6.23 -15.87
CA LEU A 167 -19.48 -6.96 -15.96
C LEU A 167 -19.55 -8.03 -17.05
N LYS A 168 -20.62 -8.84 -17.05
CA LYS A 168 -20.87 -9.87 -18.06
C LYS A 168 -20.89 -9.28 -19.48
N ARG A 169 -21.62 -8.19 -19.69
CA ARG A 169 -21.66 -7.49 -20.98
C ARG A 169 -20.29 -6.94 -21.36
N HIS A 170 -19.62 -6.23 -20.46
CA HIS A 170 -18.33 -5.60 -20.71
C HIS A 170 -17.26 -6.61 -21.15
N PHE A 171 -17.21 -7.78 -20.50
CA PHE A 171 -16.22 -8.82 -20.78
C PHE A 171 -16.61 -9.80 -21.90
N SER A 172 -17.85 -9.77 -22.40
CA SER A 172 -18.33 -10.67 -23.47
C SER A 172 -17.47 -10.66 -24.75
N ARG A 173 -16.78 -9.54 -25.02
CA ARG A 173 -15.96 -9.31 -26.21
C ARG A 173 -14.62 -10.05 -26.20
N TYR A 174 -14.13 -10.42 -25.02
CA TYR A 174 -12.81 -11.03 -24.85
C TYR A 174 -12.86 -12.54 -25.13
N THR A 175 -13.26 -12.93 -26.33
CA THR A 175 -13.33 -14.34 -26.73
C THR A 175 -11.94 -14.98 -26.82
N PRO A 176 -11.81 -16.32 -26.75
CA PRO A 176 -10.54 -17.00 -26.98
C PRO A 176 -9.85 -16.58 -28.30
N GLU A 177 -10.62 -16.32 -29.36
CA GLU A 177 -10.09 -15.86 -30.65
C GLU A 177 -9.54 -14.42 -30.55
N MET A 178 -10.20 -13.54 -29.78
CA MET A 178 -9.66 -12.21 -29.49
C MET A 178 -8.38 -12.31 -28.66
N VAL A 179 -8.34 -13.19 -27.66
CA VAL A 179 -7.15 -13.44 -26.84
C VAL A 179 -6.00 -13.96 -27.72
N GLU A 180 -6.24 -14.90 -28.62
CA GLU A 180 -5.23 -15.39 -29.57
C GLU A 180 -4.71 -14.26 -30.45
N LYS A 181 -5.63 -13.49 -31.08
CA LYS A 181 -5.27 -12.39 -31.98
C LYS A 181 -4.47 -11.29 -31.29
N ILE A 182 -4.84 -10.93 -30.06
CA ILE A 182 -4.23 -9.80 -29.35
C ILE A 182 -3.00 -10.25 -28.56
N CYS A 183 -3.09 -11.35 -27.82
CA CYS A 183 -2.05 -11.78 -26.90
C CYS A 183 -1.04 -12.75 -27.55
N GLY A 184 -1.42 -13.44 -28.62
CA GLY A 184 -0.65 -14.54 -29.20
C GLY A 184 -0.81 -15.86 -28.44
N VAL A 185 -1.85 -16.01 -27.60
CA VAL A 185 -2.10 -17.20 -26.78
C VAL A 185 -3.11 -18.11 -27.49
N PRO A 186 -2.71 -19.33 -27.91
CA PRO A 186 -3.64 -20.25 -28.57
C PRO A 186 -4.84 -20.63 -27.67
N PRO A 187 -6.05 -20.84 -28.23
CA PRO A 187 -7.24 -21.18 -27.44
C PRO A 187 -7.07 -22.40 -26.53
N GLU A 188 -6.38 -23.45 -26.99
CA GLU A 188 -6.10 -24.65 -26.17
C GLU A 188 -5.31 -24.31 -24.90
N LEU A 189 -4.27 -23.48 -25.04
CA LEU A 189 -3.44 -23.05 -23.91
C LEU A 189 -4.21 -22.12 -22.96
N PHE A 190 -5.04 -21.23 -23.52
CA PHE A 190 -5.95 -20.39 -22.74
C PHE A 190 -6.91 -21.26 -21.90
N HIS A 191 -7.57 -22.26 -22.50
CA HIS A 191 -8.48 -23.15 -21.78
C HIS A 191 -7.77 -23.96 -20.70
N LYS A 192 -6.55 -24.44 -20.97
CA LYS A 192 -5.73 -25.13 -19.95
C LYS A 192 -5.49 -24.27 -18.70
N VAL A 193 -5.28 -22.97 -18.86
CA VAL A 193 -5.16 -22.03 -17.73
C VAL A 193 -6.49 -21.83 -17.03
N ALA A 194 -7.56 -21.61 -17.80
CA ALA A 194 -8.90 -21.42 -17.25
C ALA A 194 -9.34 -22.62 -16.40
N ASP A 195 -9.16 -23.84 -16.90
CA ASP A 195 -9.50 -25.08 -16.21
C ASP A 195 -8.71 -25.25 -14.90
N ALA A 196 -7.41 -24.91 -14.91
CA ALA A 196 -6.57 -24.97 -13.71
C ALA A 196 -7.03 -23.99 -12.61
N LEU A 197 -7.43 -22.78 -13.00
CA LEU A 197 -7.96 -21.78 -12.07
C LEU A 197 -9.34 -22.17 -11.53
N VAL A 198 -10.23 -22.68 -12.39
CA VAL A 198 -11.56 -23.18 -12.00
C VAL A 198 -11.43 -24.37 -11.04
N ALA A 199 -10.52 -25.30 -11.31
CA ALA A 199 -10.24 -26.44 -10.43
C ALA A 199 -9.67 -26.04 -9.06
N ALA A 200 -9.19 -24.80 -8.92
CA ALA A 200 -8.69 -24.20 -7.69
C ALA A 200 -9.67 -23.18 -7.06
N SER A 201 -10.94 -23.21 -7.45
CA SER A 201 -12.01 -22.32 -6.95
C SER A 201 -12.96 -23.04 -5.98
N GLY A 202 -13.85 -22.27 -5.33
CA GLY A 202 -14.90 -22.78 -4.45
C GLY A 202 -14.52 -22.93 -2.98
N PRO A 203 -15.32 -23.61 -2.14
CA PRO A 203 -15.16 -23.61 -0.68
C PRO A 203 -13.89 -24.31 -0.15
N GLU A 204 -13.39 -25.33 -0.86
CA GLU A 204 -12.28 -26.20 -0.43
C GLU A 204 -10.92 -25.81 -1.01
N ARG A 205 -10.92 -24.95 -2.03
CA ARG A 205 -9.74 -24.64 -2.84
C ARG A 205 -9.56 -23.15 -3.05
N THR A 206 -8.32 -22.75 -3.28
CA THR A 206 -7.98 -21.35 -3.57
C THR A 206 -6.87 -21.26 -4.61
N ALA A 207 -6.95 -20.21 -5.44
CA ALA A 207 -5.85 -19.79 -6.31
C ALA A 207 -5.24 -18.47 -5.82
N ALA A 208 -3.92 -18.32 -5.97
CA ALA A 208 -3.20 -17.08 -5.67
C ALA A 208 -2.69 -16.42 -6.95
N VAL A 209 -2.64 -15.08 -6.94
CA VAL A 209 -1.99 -14.29 -8.00
C VAL A 209 -0.72 -13.65 -7.43
N CYS A 210 0.40 -13.83 -8.13
CA CYS A 210 1.69 -13.21 -7.82
C CYS A 210 2.12 -12.31 -8.98
N TYR A 211 2.30 -11.01 -8.71
CA TYR A 211 2.70 -10.05 -9.75
C TYR A 211 3.70 -9.01 -9.21
N ALA A 212 4.43 -8.36 -10.12
CA ALA A 212 5.35 -7.28 -9.84
C ALA A 212 5.32 -6.25 -10.99
N VAL A 213 6.49 -5.73 -11.39
CA VAL A 213 6.62 -4.61 -12.33
C VAL A 213 6.07 -4.86 -13.73
N GLY A 214 5.95 -6.13 -14.14
CA GLY A 214 5.41 -6.48 -15.46
C GLY A 214 3.96 -6.06 -15.67
N TRP A 215 3.18 -5.87 -14.59
CA TRP A 215 1.87 -5.24 -14.67
C TRP A 215 1.88 -3.75 -14.40
N THR A 216 2.75 -3.27 -13.51
CA THR A 216 2.63 -1.90 -12.98
C THR A 216 3.14 -0.83 -13.93
N GLN A 217 4.15 -1.13 -14.75
CA GLN A 217 4.87 -0.14 -15.56
C GLN A 217 4.23 0.05 -16.95
N HIS A 218 2.92 0.29 -16.95
CA HIS A 218 2.12 0.58 -18.14
C HIS A 218 1.15 1.73 -17.82
N SER A 219 0.76 2.52 -18.82
CA SER A 219 -0.29 3.55 -18.68
C SER A 219 -1.63 2.99 -18.16
N LYS A 220 -1.86 1.69 -18.39
CA LYS A 220 -3.03 0.92 -17.92
C LYS A 220 -2.73 -0.06 -16.79
N GLY A 221 -1.59 0.07 -16.11
CA GLY A 221 -1.16 -0.89 -15.08
C GLY A 221 -2.15 -1.03 -13.92
N VAL A 222 -2.79 0.07 -13.52
CA VAL A 222 -3.90 0.06 -12.54
C VAL A 222 -5.03 -0.84 -13.00
N GLN A 223 -5.40 -0.79 -14.29
CA GLN A 223 -6.50 -1.58 -14.84
C GLN A 223 -6.13 -3.06 -14.97
N ILE A 224 -4.89 -3.41 -15.31
CA ILE A 224 -4.43 -4.82 -15.30
C ILE A 224 -4.65 -5.44 -13.92
N ILE A 225 -4.23 -4.74 -12.87
CA ILE A 225 -4.38 -5.19 -11.48
C ILE A 225 -5.86 -5.25 -11.07
N ARG A 226 -6.69 -4.32 -11.54
CA ARG A 226 -8.15 -4.35 -11.34
C ARG A 226 -8.78 -5.58 -11.99
N THR A 227 -8.37 -5.94 -13.20
CA THR A 227 -8.86 -7.15 -13.89
C THR A 227 -8.47 -8.41 -13.10
N ALA A 228 -7.24 -8.50 -12.59
CA ALA A 228 -6.83 -9.61 -11.72
C ALA A 228 -7.60 -9.64 -10.38
N ALA A 229 -7.92 -8.48 -9.82
CA ALA A 229 -8.76 -8.38 -8.62
C ALA A 229 -10.18 -8.90 -8.86
N ILE A 230 -10.79 -8.55 -9.99
CA ILE A 230 -12.10 -9.08 -10.40
C ILE A 230 -12.04 -10.61 -10.54
N LEU A 231 -11.02 -11.13 -11.23
CA LEU A 231 -10.81 -12.58 -11.37
C LEU A 231 -10.74 -13.29 -10.01
N GLN A 232 -9.94 -12.76 -9.07
CA GLN A 232 -9.81 -13.34 -7.74
C GLN A 232 -11.08 -13.23 -6.88
N LEU A 233 -11.90 -12.19 -7.08
CA LEU A 233 -13.20 -12.08 -6.42
C LEU A 233 -14.22 -13.07 -7.00
N LEU A 234 -14.24 -13.28 -8.32
CA LEU A 234 -15.10 -14.28 -8.97
C LEU A 234 -14.77 -15.70 -8.52
N LEU A 235 -13.48 -16.01 -8.34
CA LEU A 235 -13.02 -17.30 -7.81
C LEU A 235 -13.17 -17.42 -6.27
N GLY A 236 -13.52 -16.32 -5.60
CA GLY A 236 -13.67 -16.27 -4.14
C GLY A 236 -12.37 -16.52 -3.39
N ASN A 237 -11.25 -15.99 -3.87
CA ASN A 237 -9.91 -16.26 -3.35
C ASN A 237 -9.41 -15.22 -2.32
N ILE A 238 -10.05 -14.06 -2.21
CA ILE A 238 -9.58 -12.97 -1.33
C ILE A 238 -9.89 -13.29 0.14
N GLY A 239 -8.89 -13.09 1.01
CA GLY A 239 -9.02 -13.32 2.45
C GLY A 239 -8.91 -14.78 2.90
N ARG A 240 -8.61 -15.73 1.99
CA ARG A 240 -8.58 -17.16 2.29
C ARG A 240 -7.16 -17.73 2.20
N PRO A 241 -6.80 -18.75 3.01
CA PRO A 241 -5.49 -19.39 2.97
C PRO A 241 -5.13 -19.90 1.57
N GLY A 242 -3.91 -19.64 1.10
CA GLY A 242 -3.45 -20.01 -0.24
C GLY A 242 -4.07 -19.21 -1.38
N GLY A 243 -4.87 -18.20 -1.06
CA GLY A 243 -5.51 -17.32 -2.03
C GLY A 243 -4.87 -15.94 -2.10
N GLY A 244 -5.69 -14.94 -2.40
CA GLY A 244 -5.28 -13.54 -2.37
C GLY A 244 -4.43 -13.10 -3.56
N ILE A 245 -3.92 -11.88 -3.44
CA ILE A 245 -3.02 -11.26 -4.41
C ILE A 245 -1.75 -10.82 -3.69
N LEU A 246 -0.65 -11.48 -4.03
CA LEU A 246 0.68 -11.14 -3.57
C LEU A 246 1.32 -10.17 -4.57
N ALA A 247 1.12 -8.88 -4.32
CA ALA A 247 1.78 -7.82 -5.05
C ALA A 247 3.24 -7.70 -4.57
N LEU A 248 4.14 -8.43 -5.22
CA LEU A 248 5.54 -8.59 -4.85
C LEU A 248 6.27 -7.24 -4.94
N ARG A 249 6.71 -6.75 -3.79
CA ARG A 249 7.44 -5.48 -3.67
C ARG A 249 8.90 -5.64 -4.10
N GLY A 250 9.47 -4.57 -4.67
CA GLY A 250 10.86 -4.51 -5.13
C GLY A 250 11.87 -4.34 -4.00
N HIS A 251 12.30 -3.11 -3.72
CA HIS A 251 13.25 -2.83 -2.65
C HIS A 251 12.78 -3.37 -1.29
N ALA A 252 13.75 -3.74 -0.44
CA ALA A 252 13.51 -4.41 0.83
C ALA A 252 12.46 -3.73 1.72
N SER A 253 12.42 -2.40 1.73
CA SER A 253 11.48 -1.59 2.52
C SER A 253 10.57 -0.67 1.70
N ILE A 254 10.35 -0.91 0.40
CA ILE A 254 9.46 -0.03 -0.39
C ILE A 254 8.02 -0.03 0.14
N GLN A 255 7.60 -1.11 0.81
CA GLN A 255 6.34 -1.12 1.55
C GLN A 255 6.37 -0.11 2.69
N GLY A 256 7.44 -0.10 3.49
CA GLY A 256 7.65 0.86 4.58
C GLY A 256 7.72 2.30 4.08
N SER A 257 8.48 2.56 3.00
CA SER A 257 8.55 3.89 2.35
C SER A 257 7.26 4.31 1.65
N THR A 258 6.26 3.42 1.53
CA THR A 258 4.90 3.78 1.11
C THR A 258 4.00 4.00 2.33
N ASP A 259 4.17 3.21 3.39
CA ASP A 259 3.41 3.30 4.63
C ASP A 259 3.72 4.59 5.41
N ILE A 260 5.00 4.96 5.45
CA ILE A 260 5.53 6.23 5.94
C ILE A 260 6.17 6.90 4.71
N PRO A 261 5.39 7.72 3.99
CA PRO A 261 5.63 7.93 2.57
C PRO A 261 6.83 8.81 2.27
N THR A 262 7.60 8.40 1.27
CA THR A 262 8.47 9.26 0.46
C THR A 262 7.77 9.65 -0.86
N LEU A 263 6.42 9.62 -0.87
CA LEU A 263 5.56 9.98 -1.99
C LEU A 263 4.91 11.35 -1.71
N TYR A 264 4.75 12.15 -2.75
CA TYR A 264 4.31 13.56 -2.59
C TYR A 264 2.82 13.70 -2.21
N ASP A 265 1.99 12.70 -2.53
CA ASP A 265 0.53 12.78 -2.50
C ASP A 265 -0.13 12.14 -1.26
N ILE A 266 0.65 11.57 -0.36
CA ILE A 266 0.15 10.90 0.84
C ILE A 266 0.97 11.24 2.09
N LEU A 267 0.30 11.20 3.23
CA LEU A 267 0.81 11.26 4.60
C LEU A 267 0.87 9.84 5.20
N PRO A 268 1.60 9.63 6.32
CA PRO A 268 1.72 8.32 6.95
C PRO A 268 0.38 7.61 7.20
N GLY A 269 0.37 6.31 6.95
CA GLY A 269 -0.83 5.48 7.07
C GLY A 269 -1.86 5.71 5.97
N TYR A 270 -1.40 6.15 4.79
CA TYR A 270 -2.25 6.39 3.61
C TYR A 270 -3.31 7.48 3.83
N LEU A 271 -3.01 8.46 4.67
CA LEU A 271 -3.80 9.69 4.76
C LEU A 271 -3.50 10.55 3.53
N THR A 272 -4.49 11.22 2.98
CA THR A 272 -4.35 12.08 1.79
C THR A 272 -3.57 13.35 2.15
N MET A 273 -2.59 13.72 1.32
CA MET A 273 -1.91 15.02 1.48
C MET A 273 -2.91 16.16 1.24
N PRO A 274 -2.91 17.24 2.05
CA PRO A 274 -3.75 18.41 1.79
C PRO A 274 -3.51 19.01 0.40
N HIS A 275 -4.58 19.45 -0.27
CA HIS A 275 -4.51 20.13 -1.57
C HIS A 275 -4.95 21.59 -1.44
N LYS A 276 -4.64 22.41 -2.46
CA LYS A 276 -5.26 23.72 -2.64
C LYS A 276 -6.80 23.59 -2.57
N GLY A 277 -7.43 24.40 -1.73
CA GLY A 277 -8.87 24.31 -1.44
C GLY A 277 -9.21 23.56 -0.14
N ASP A 278 -8.25 22.82 0.43
CA ASP A 278 -8.36 22.24 1.78
C ASP A 278 -7.73 23.24 2.79
N GLU A 279 -8.26 24.46 2.88
CA GLU A 279 -7.60 25.57 3.61
C GLU A 279 -7.69 25.42 5.13
N THR A 280 -8.80 24.87 5.63
CA THR A 280 -9.02 24.58 7.05
C THR A 280 -9.06 23.09 7.32
N LEU A 281 -8.79 22.71 8.58
CA LEU A 281 -8.92 21.33 9.02
C LEU A 281 -10.33 20.78 8.78
N GLN A 282 -11.37 21.60 9.02
CA GLN A 282 -12.75 21.20 8.80
C GLN A 282 -13.02 20.88 7.32
N GLN A 283 -12.62 21.75 6.39
CA GLN A 283 -12.80 21.52 4.95
C GLN A 283 -12.13 20.21 4.49
N TYR A 284 -10.92 19.97 5.00
CA TYR A 284 -10.20 18.74 4.75
C TYR A 284 -10.96 17.52 5.30
N LEU A 285 -11.41 17.57 6.56
CA LEU A 285 -12.12 16.44 7.18
C LEU A 285 -13.47 16.17 6.50
N ASP A 286 -14.21 17.20 6.08
CA ASP A 286 -15.47 17.06 5.36
C ASP A 286 -15.29 16.32 4.02
N LYS A 287 -14.14 16.52 3.37
CA LYS A 287 -13.83 15.92 2.06
C LYS A 287 -13.33 14.48 2.16
N TYR A 288 -12.49 14.17 3.16
CA TYR A 288 -11.79 12.88 3.21
C TYR A 288 -12.37 11.89 4.24
N THR A 289 -13.14 12.34 5.24
CA THR A 289 -13.78 11.44 6.20
C THR A 289 -14.93 10.69 5.54
N LYS A 290 -14.97 9.37 5.70
CA LYS A 290 -16.09 8.55 5.21
C LYS A 290 -17.18 8.46 6.29
N LYS A 291 -18.43 8.36 5.87
CA LYS A 291 -19.56 8.24 6.82
C LYS A 291 -19.56 6.89 7.54
N THR A 292 -19.18 5.83 6.83
CA THR A 292 -19.27 4.44 7.32
C THR A 292 -17.92 3.74 7.20
N GLY A 293 -17.81 2.59 7.86
CA GLY A 293 -16.58 1.80 7.89
C GLY A 293 -15.45 2.42 8.71
N LEU A 294 -14.27 1.83 8.58
CA LEU A 294 -13.07 2.22 9.32
C LEU A 294 -12.60 3.63 8.96
N TRP A 295 -12.85 4.09 7.73
CA TRP A 295 -12.44 5.42 7.30
C TRP A 295 -13.32 6.55 7.88
N ALA A 296 -14.35 6.25 8.67
CA ALA A 296 -14.97 7.25 9.55
C ALA A 296 -14.05 7.69 10.70
N ASP A 297 -13.03 6.89 11.03
CA ASP A 297 -12.02 7.23 12.03
C ASP A 297 -10.90 8.13 11.48
N TYR A 298 -11.03 8.62 10.23
CA TYR A 298 -10.05 9.51 9.60
C TYR A 298 -9.60 10.67 10.51
N PRO A 299 -10.51 11.40 11.21
CA PRO A 299 -10.10 12.48 12.10
C PRO A 299 -9.16 12.02 13.23
N LYS A 300 -9.37 10.80 13.77
CA LYS A 300 -8.53 10.23 14.83
C LYS A 300 -7.10 10.00 14.33
N TYR A 301 -6.98 9.52 13.10
CA TYR A 301 -5.69 9.22 12.48
C TYR A 301 -4.93 10.51 12.14
N LEU A 302 -5.58 11.46 11.46
CA LEU A 302 -4.97 12.73 11.07
C LEU A 302 -4.51 13.53 12.30
N VAL A 303 -5.41 13.78 13.26
CA VAL A 303 -5.07 14.56 14.45
C VAL A 303 -3.94 13.87 15.22
N SER A 304 -3.97 12.55 15.39
CA SER A 304 -2.87 11.84 16.05
C SER A 304 -1.53 11.97 15.31
N THR A 305 -1.52 11.98 13.96
CA THR A 305 -0.30 12.21 13.18
C THR A 305 0.23 13.63 13.34
N ILE A 306 -0.63 14.64 13.28
CA ILE A 306 -0.23 16.04 13.50
C ILE A 306 0.28 16.26 14.94
N LYS A 307 -0.35 15.60 15.92
CA LYS A 307 0.13 15.58 17.31
C LYS A 307 1.49 14.92 17.46
N ALA A 308 1.84 13.94 16.63
CA ALA A 308 3.18 13.36 16.61
C ALA A 308 4.22 14.35 16.06
N TYR A 309 3.85 15.19 15.07
CA TYR A 309 4.77 16.17 14.49
C TYR A 309 5.02 17.39 15.38
N TYR A 310 3.99 17.90 16.05
CA TYR A 310 4.07 19.21 16.73
C TYR A 310 3.79 19.13 18.24
N GLY A 311 3.54 17.94 18.78
CA GLY A 311 3.42 17.72 20.23
C GLY A 311 2.45 18.70 20.89
N LYS A 312 2.92 19.41 21.92
CA LYS A 312 2.14 20.42 22.66
C LYS A 312 1.73 21.66 21.85
N HIS A 313 2.40 21.94 20.72
CA HIS A 313 2.09 23.08 19.87
C HIS A 313 0.86 22.84 18.98
N ALA A 314 0.50 21.58 18.75
CA ALA A 314 -0.75 21.20 18.10
C ALA A 314 -1.91 21.20 19.12
N THR A 315 -2.70 22.28 19.17
CA THR A 315 -3.82 22.44 20.10
C THR A 315 -5.16 22.57 19.36
N ALA A 316 -6.28 22.36 20.04
CA ALA A 316 -7.58 22.56 19.41
C ALA A 316 -7.79 24.02 18.94
N GLN A 317 -7.13 24.99 19.59
CA GLN A 317 -7.27 26.41 19.26
C GLN A 317 -6.60 26.80 17.93
N ASN A 318 -5.64 26.03 17.45
CA ASN A 318 -4.94 26.29 16.18
C ASN A 318 -5.17 25.18 15.14
N ASP A 319 -6.31 24.49 15.21
CA ASP A 319 -6.63 23.34 14.35
C ASP A 319 -5.51 22.29 14.36
N PHE A 320 -4.93 22.06 15.54
CA PHE A 320 -3.79 21.20 15.77
C PHE A 320 -2.54 21.57 14.96
N GLY A 321 -2.44 22.76 14.39
CA GLY A 321 -1.33 23.12 13.50
C GLY A 321 -1.51 22.62 12.07
N TYR A 322 -2.74 22.28 11.65
CA TYR A 322 -3.04 21.86 10.27
C TYR A 322 -2.52 22.83 9.20
N SER A 323 -2.52 24.13 9.49
CA SER A 323 -2.00 25.17 8.59
C SER A 323 -0.49 25.07 8.34
N TRP A 324 0.25 24.37 9.20
CA TRP A 324 1.69 24.12 9.03
C TRP A 324 2.02 23.00 8.04
N LEU A 325 1.03 22.17 7.69
CA LEU A 325 1.22 21.16 6.64
C LEU A 325 1.23 21.82 5.26
N PRO A 326 2.20 21.47 4.39
CA PRO A 326 2.20 21.97 3.02
C PRO A 326 0.97 21.46 2.27
N LYS A 327 0.49 22.26 1.33
CA LYS A 327 -0.67 21.94 0.49
C LYS A 327 -0.21 21.79 -0.96
N LEU A 328 -0.60 20.69 -1.60
CA LEU A 328 -0.24 20.43 -2.99
C LEU A 328 -0.95 21.41 -3.92
N THR A 329 -0.16 22.00 -4.83
CA THR A 329 -0.64 22.92 -5.86
C THR A 329 -0.79 22.26 -7.22
N GLY A 330 -0.21 21.06 -7.39
CA GLY A 330 -0.29 20.30 -8.63
C GLY A 330 0.28 18.88 -8.49
N ASN A 331 0.59 18.28 -9.64
CA ASN A 331 1.27 17.00 -9.74
C ASN A 331 2.78 17.21 -9.57
N HIS A 332 3.38 16.54 -8.59
CA HIS A 332 4.84 16.57 -8.34
C HIS A 332 5.45 15.16 -8.45
N SER A 333 4.86 14.32 -9.29
CA SER A 333 5.39 13.00 -9.62
C SER A 333 6.73 13.08 -10.36
N PHE A 334 7.38 11.93 -10.52
CA PHE A 334 8.73 11.82 -11.09
C PHE A 334 8.96 12.63 -12.37
N PHE A 335 8.05 12.51 -13.34
CA PHE A 335 8.20 13.21 -14.62
C PHE A 335 7.99 14.72 -14.48
N GLU A 336 7.04 15.15 -13.64
CA GLU A 336 6.77 16.59 -13.45
C GLU A 336 7.96 17.29 -12.80
N PHE A 337 8.51 16.74 -11.72
CA PHE A 337 9.69 17.37 -11.11
C PHE A 337 10.91 17.31 -12.04
N LEU A 338 11.03 16.27 -12.88
CA LEU A 338 12.10 16.19 -13.89
C LEU A 338 11.97 17.33 -14.91
N TYR A 339 10.75 17.60 -15.41
CA TYR A 339 10.50 18.72 -16.32
C TYR A 339 10.74 20.06 -15.64
N ASP A 340 10.29 20.24 -14.41
CA ASP A 340 10.55 21.47 -13.66
C ASP A 340 12.05 21.69 -13.40
N THR A 341 12.82 20.61 -13.20
CA THR A 341 14.28 20.69 -13.10
C THR A 341 14.92 21.14 -14.41
N LEU A 342 14.48 20.58 -15.56
CA LEU A 342 14.96 20.97 -16.88
C LEU A 342 14.65 22.43 -17.22
N ASP A 343 13.48 22.90 -16.80
CA ASP A 343 13.03 24.30 -16.96
C ASP A 343 13.74 25.26 -16.00
N GLY A 344 14.61 24.77 -15.10
CA GLY A 344 15.33 25.59 -14.12
C GLY A 344 14.46 26.12 -12.98
N LYS A 345 13.30 25.50 -12.73
CA LYS A 345 12.38 25.88 -11.64
C LYS A 345 12.78 25.28 -10.29
N MET A 346 13.59 24.22 -10.29
CA MET A 346 14.11 23.59 -9.07
C MET A 346 15.54 24.04 -8.77
N GLU A 347 15.77 24.54 -7.56
CA GLU A 347 17.11 24.99 -7.15
C GLU A 347 18.02 23.86 -6.67
N GLY A 348 17.46 22.85 -6.02
CA GLY A 348 18.28 21.73 -5.55
C GLY A 348 17.48 20.51 -5.13
N MET A 349 18.22 19.44 -4.85
CA MET A 349 17.64 18.12 -4.62
C MET A 349 18.40 17.33 -3.57
N PHE A 350 17.66 16.67 -2.68
CA PHE A 350 18.18 15.56 -1.86
C PHE A 350 17.94 14.24 -2.60
N LEU A 351 19.03 13.52 -2.88
CA LEU A 351 19.04 12.22 -3.52
C LEU A 351 19.56 11.16 -2.54
N MET A 352 18.65 10.50 -1.84
CA MET A 352 18.99 9.55 -0.77
C MET A 352 18.68 8.12 -1.17
N GLY A 353 19.72 7.28 -1.33
CA GLY A 353 19.58 5.85 -1.67
C GLY A 353 18.89 5.57 -3.00
N GLN A 354 19.05 6.47 -3.98
CA GLN A 354 18.48 6.38 -5.32
C GLN A 354 19.52 6.76 -6.37
N ASN A 355 19.39 6.22 -7.58
CA ASN A 355 20.30 6.53 -8.68
C ASN A 355 19.54 6.77 -9.99
N PRO A 356 18.83 7.90 -10.13
CA PRO A 356 18.04 8.20 -11.32
C PRO A 356 18.91 8.41 -12.57
N ALA A 357 20.19 8.78 -12.43
CA ALA A 357 21.11 8.86 -13.56
C ALA A 357 21.27 7.52 -14.31
N VAL A 358 20.89 6.39 -13.68
CA VAL A 358 20.79 5.07 -14.31
C VAL A 358 19.33 4.61 -14.40
N GLY A 359 18.60 4.65 -13.28
CA GLY A 359 17.28 4.03 -13.14
C GLY A 359 16.11 4.81 -13.76
N ALA A 360 16.30 6.06 -14.19
CA ALA A 360 15.25 6.81 -14.86
C ALA A 360 14.91 6.22 -16.24
N PRO A 361 13.64 6.27 -16.70
CA PRO A 361 13.26 5.79 -18.03
C PRO A 361 14.02 6.46 -19.19
N ASN A 362 14.45 7.71 -19.01
CA ASN A 362 15.32 8.42 -19.94
C ASN A 362 16.53 8.99 -19.19
N SER A 363 17.55 8.15 -19.00
CA SER A 363 18.73 8.47 -18.22
C SER A 363 19.54 9.64 -18.80
N ARG A 364 19.57 9.81 -20.12
CA ARG A 364 20.21 10.97 -20.79
C ARG A 364 19.52 12.27 -20.41
N LEU A 365 18.18 12.29 -20.44
CA LEU A 365 17.41 13.46 -20.03
C LEU A 365 17.60 13.74 -18.53
N GLN A 366 17.59 12.70 -17.70
CA GLN A 366 17.83 12.84 -16.26
C GLN A 366 19.17 13.50 -15.96
N ARG A 367 20.27 13.04 -16.56
CA ARG A 367 21.61 13.62 -16.31
C ARG A 367 21.71 15.07 -16.79
N LYS A 368 21.05 15.41 -17.89
CA LYS A 368 20.91 16.81 -18.32
C LYS A 368 20.11 17.64 -17.33
N ALA A 369 19.04 17.10 -16.75
CA ALA A 369 18.29 17.78 -15.71
C ALA A 369 19.15 18.03 -14.46
N LEU A 370 19.93 17.04 -14.00
CA LEU A 370 20.82 17.21 -12.85
C LEU A 370 21.79 18.39 -13.03
N SER A 371 22.27 18.65 -14.26
CA SER A 371 23.15 19.79 -14.57
C SER A 371 22.50 21.18 -14.43
N LYS A 372 21.17 21.24 -14.23
CA LYS A 372 20.41 22.49 -14.07
C LYS A 372 20.17 22.88 -12.62
N LEU A 373 20.50 22.00 -11.66
CA LEU A 373 20.38 22.31 -10.24
C LEU A 373 21.49 23.28 -9.81
N LYS A 374 21.20 24.11 -8.82
CA LYS A 374 22.24 24.89 -8.11
C LYS A 374 23.01 24.01 -7.14
N TRP A 375 22.32 23.11 -6.44
CA TRP A 375 22.95 22.16 -5.52
C TRP A 375 22.29 20.78 -5.56
N LEU A 376 23.09 19.75 -5.31
CA LEU A 376 22.66 18.35 -5.25
C LEU A 376 23.31 17.68 -4.04
N VAL A 377 22.48 17.19 -3.11
CA VAL A 377 22.94 16.39 -1.97
C VAL A 377 22.69 14.93 -2.27
N VAL A 378 23.76 14.18 -2.55
CA VAL A 378 23.71 12.72 -2.74
C VAL A 378 24.09 12.02 -1.45
N ARG A 379 23.29 11.04 -1.05
CA ARG A 379 23.57 10.19 0.10
C ARG A 379 23.42 8.72 -0.29
N ASP A 380 24.53 8.02 -0.38
CA ASP A 380 24.60 6.61 -0.76
C ASP A 380 25.80 5.92 -0.09
N MET A 381 25.86 4.59 -0.12
CA MET A 381 26.95 3.80 0.48
C MET A 381 28.26 3.95 -0.30
N VAL A 382 28.16 4.22 -1.59
CA VAL A 382 29.29 4.39 -2.51
C VAL A 382 29.00 5.55 -3.46
N GLU A 383 30.04 6.09 -4.08
CA GLU A 383 29.86 7.06 -5.15
C GLU A 383 29.08 6.41 -6.31
N ILE A 384 28.04 7.10 -6.80
CA ILE A 384 27.13 6.61 -7.84
C ILE A 384 27.12 7.56 -9.03
N GLU A 385 26.59 7.10 -10.17
CA GLU A 385 26.52 7.88 -11.41
C GLU A 385 25.75 9.20 -11.22
N SER A 386 24.78 9.26 -10.31
CA SER A 386 24.08 10.50 -9.98
C SER A 386 24.94 11.50 -9.21
N ALA A 387 25.98 11.08 -8.49
CA ALA A 387 26.96 11.96 -7.86
C ALA A 387 28.03 12.44 -8.85
N ASN A 388 28.41 11.58 -9.81
CA ASN A 388 29.49 11.84 -10.77
C ASN A 388 29.03 12.30 -12.15
N PHE A 389 27.73 12.56 -12.35
CA PHE A 389 27.17 12.85 -13.69
C PHE A 389 27.88 14.02 -14.40
N TRP A 390 28.35 15.00 -13.63
CA TRP A 390 29.02 16.21 -14.11
C TRP A 390 30.45 15.96 -14.62
N ARG A 391 31.08 14.83 -14.26
CA ARG A 391 32.44 14.47 -14.67
C ARG A 391 32.50 13.25 -15.59
N GLU A 392 31.69 12.23 -15.31
CA GLU A 392 31.87 10.88 -15.88
C GLU A 392 30.63 10.37 -16.62
N SER A 393 29.68 11.24 -16.94
CA SER A 393 28.51 10.80 -17.71
C SER A 393 28.84 10.55 -19.18
N PRO A 394 28.07 9.68 -19.86
CA PRO A 394 28.18 9.52 -21.31
C PRO A 394 27.95 10.82 -22.10
N GLU A 395 27.27 11.81 -21.51
CA GLU A 395 27.08 13.13 -22.11
C GLU A 395 28.35 13.99 -22.05
N ILE A 396 29.19 13.84 -21.02
CA ILE A 396 30.54 14.44 -20.97
C ILE A 396 31.43 13.79 -22.03
N GLU A 397 31.47 12.46 -22.09
CA GLU A 397 32.28 11.74 -23.09
C GLU A 397 31.93 12.10 -24.53
N ARG A 398 30.64 12.39 -24.80
CA ARG A 398 30.15 12.81 -26.13
C ARG A 398 30.27 14.31 -26.38
N GLY A 399 30.74 15.11 -25.41
CA GLY A 399 30.81 16.57 -25.51
C GLY A 399 29.44 17.27 -25.56
N GLU A 400 28.38 16.62 -25.06
CA GLU A 400 27.05 17.22 -24.94
C GLU A 400 26.89 18.06 -23.68
N LEU A 401 27.68 17.75 -22.67
CA LEU A 401 27.89 18.54 -21.45
C LEU A 401 29.40 18.74 -21.32
N MET A 402 29.80 19.84 -20.67
CA MET A 402 31.19 20.13 -20.33
C MET A 402 31.26 20.36 -18.82
N PRO A 403 32.17 19.72 -18.07
CA PRO A 403 32.27 19.92 -16.62
C PRO A 403 32.41 21.40 -16.23
N GLU A 404 33.09 22.20 -17.06
CA GLU A 404 33.33 23.62 -16.84
C GLU A 404 32.06 24.48 -16.95
N ASP A 405 31.03 23.99 -17.63
CA ASP A 405 29.74 24.67 -17.83
C ASP A 405 28.69 24.24 -16.80
N ILE A 406 29.01 23.29 -15.90
CA ILE A 406 28.08 22.77 -14.90
C ILE A 406 28.31 23.48 -13.57
N GLU A 407 27.38 24.37 -13.20
CA GLU A 407 27.45 25.14 -11.94
C GLU A 407 26.89 24.38 -10.72
N THR A 408 26.35 23.17 -10.90
CA THR A 408 25.75 22.39 -9.81
C THR A 408 26.78 22.03 -8.74
N GLU A 409 26.59 22.51 -7.52
CA GLU A 409 27.39 22.12 -6.36
C GLU A 409 26.93 20.74 -5.84
N VAL A 410 27.79 19.73 -5.93
CA VAL A 410 27.45 18.35 -5.52
C VAL A 410 28.09 18.01 -4.18
N PHE A 411 27.24 17.66 -3.21
CA PHE A 411 27.66 17.14 -1.91
C PHE A 411 27.42 15.63 -1.85
N PHE A 412 28.47 14.83 -1.68
CA PHE A 412 28.33 13.40 -1.45
C PHE A 412 28.54 13.07 0.04
N PHE A 413 27.49 12.56 0.70
CA PHE A 413 27.52 12.11 2.09
C PHE A 413 27.51 10.57 2.14
N PRO A 414 28.60 9.92 2.57
CA PRO A 414 28.64 8.46 2.60
C PRO A 414 27.74 7.90 3.70
N ALA A 415 26.90 6.93 3.34
CA ALA A 415 25.86 6.36 4.18
C ALA A 415 26.27 5.03 4.83
N ALA A 416 25.87 4.83 6.09
CA ALA A 416 25.92 3.52 6.72
C ALA A 416 25.02 2.50 5.98
N GLY A 417 25.56 1.31 5.74
CA GLY A 417 24.87 0.17 5.17
C GLY A 417 23.83 -0.44 6.13
N HIS A 418 23.06 -1.42 5.64
CA HIS A 418 21.96 -2.01 6.42
C HIS A 418 22.39 -2.79 7.66
N ALA A 419 23.62 -3.31 7.70
CA ALA A 419 24.17 -4.03 8.85
C ALA A 419 24.87 -3.10 9.85
N GLU A 420 25.05 -1.84 9.49
CA GLU A 420 25.81 -0.83 10.24
C GLU A 420 24.91 0.10 11.06
N LYS A 421 23.60 -0.11 10.99
CA LYS A 421 22.57 0.66 11.68
C LYS A 421 21.44 -0.24 12.14
N GLU A 422 20.75 0.20 13.18
CA GLU A 422 19.55 -0.45 13.68
C GLU A 422 18.28 0.19 13.12
N GLY A 423 17.16 -0.52 13.25
CA GLY A 423 15.84 0.00 12.89
C GLY A 423 14.93 -1.07 12.30
N ALA A 424 13.71 -0.66 11.95
CA ALA A 424 12.73 -1.54 11.32
C ALA A 424 12.64 -1.32 9.81
N PHE A 425 12.41 -2.41 9.08
CA PHE A 425 11.98 -2.34 7.68
C PHE A 425 10.71 -3.16 7.47
N THR A 426 9.92 -2.80 6.45
CA THR A 426 8.65 -3.46 6.16
C THR A 426 8.72 -4.14 4.80
N ASN A 427 8.56 -5.47 4.79
CA ASN A 427 8.70 -6.25 3.57
C ASN A 427 7.38 -6.34 2.76
N THR A 428 7.40 -7.11 1.67
CA THR A 428 6.26 -7.28 0.74
C THR A 428 4.95 -7.73 1.39
N GLN A 429 5.00 -8.38 2.55
CA GLN A 429 3.85 -8.95 3.25
C GLN A 429 3.45 -8.12 4.47
N ARG A 430 3.78 -6.82 4.48
CA ARG A 430 3.45 -5.86 5.54
C ARG A 430 4.14 -6.15 6.88
N LEU A 431 5.12 -7.06 6.87
CA LEU A 431 5.82 -7.48 8.08
C LEU A 431 6.95 -6.51 8.41
N LEU A 432 6.77 -5.76 9.48
CA LEU A 432 7.80 -4.97 10.15
C LEU A 432 8.77 -5.92 10.85
N GLN A 433 10.05 -5.75 10.55
CA GLN A 433 11.13 -6.52 11.17
C GLN A 433 12.23 -5.57 11.61
N TRP A 434 12.53 -5.61 12.91
CA TRP A 434 13.68 -4.93 13.49
C TRP A 434 14.99 -5.58 13.01
N ARG A 435 16.05 -4.80 12.91
CA ARG A 435 17.42 -5.24 12.68
C ARG A 435 18.31 -4.51 13.67
N GLU A 436 19.19 -5.27 14.31
CA GLU A 436 20.21 -4.73 15.20
C GLU A 436 21.42 -4.33 14.38
N LYS A 437 22.13 -3.30 14.85
CA LYS A 437 23.46 -2.96 14.34
C LYS A 437 24.42 -4.11 14.63
N ALA A 438 25.10 -4.60 13.59
CA ALA A 438 26.05 -5.71 13.69
C ALA A 438 27.51 -5.25 13.73
N VAL A 439 27.82 -4.12 13.10
CA VAL A 439 29.17 -3.54 13.02
C VAL A 439 29.07 -2.02 12.93
N ASP A 440 30.14 -1.32 13.28
CA ASP A 440 30.23 0.13 13.06
C ASP A 440 30.42 0.46 11.57
N PRO A 441 29.82 1.55 11.08
CA PRO A 441 30.04 2.01 9.71
C PRO A 441 31.50 2.47 9.51
N PRO A 442 32.07 2.32 8.30
CA PRO A 442 33.47 2.65 8.06
C PRO A 442 33.75 4.15 8.10
N GLY A 443 34.88 4.54 8.70
CA GLY A 443 35.33 5.93 8.73
C GLY A 443 34.32 6.87 9.39
N ASP A 444 33.93 7.94 8.69
CA ASP A 444 32.96 8.92 9.17
C ASP A 444 31.54 8.70 8.59
N CYS A 445 31.26 7.51 8.06
CA CYS A 445 29.92 7.16 7.63
C CYS A 445 28.93 7.23 8.81
N ARG A 446 27.72 7.72 8.56
CA ARG A 446 26.64 7.85 9.55
C ARG A 446 25.36 7.22 9.03
N SER A 447 24.39 6.91 9.90
CA SER A 447 23.10 6.38 9.46
C SER A 447 22.22 7.43 8.79
N ASP A 448 21.18 7.00 8.06
CA ASP A 448 20.16 7.90 7.50
C ASP A 448 19.46 8.69 8.60
N ALA A 449 19.20 8.03 9.73
CA ALA A 449 18.52 8.63 10.87
C ALA A 449 19.39 9.73 11.48
N TRP A 450 20.69 9.49 11.69
CA TRP A 450 21.65 10.52 12.09
C TRP A 450 21.60 11.73 11.15
N PHE A 451 21.68 11.51 9.84
CA PHE A 451 21.71 12.61 8.87
C PHE A 451 20.43 13.47 8.94
N VAL A 452 19.26 12.83 8.92
CA VAL A 452 17.97 13.54 9.00
C VAL A 452 17.82 14.24 10.35
N HIS A 453 18.24 13.60 11.44
CA HIS A 453 18.19 14.15 12.78
C HIS A 453 19.07 15.41 12.92
N GLN A 454 20.32 15.32 12.51
CA GLN A 454 21.28 16.41 12.56
C GLN A 454 20.91 17.57 11.64
N LEU A 455 20.30 17.29 10.48
CA LEU A 455 19.73 18.30 9.59
C LEU A 455 18.55 19.02 10.27
N ALA A 456 17.62 18.27 10.86
CA ALA A 456 16.47 18.83 11.56
C ALA A 456 16.91 19.75 12.71
N LEU A 457 17.89 19.35 13.52
CA LEU A 457 18.42 20.21 14.60
C LEU A 457 19.00 21.53 14.09
N ARG A 458 19.74 21.50 12.97
CA ARG A 458 20.31 22.71 12.36
C ARG A 458 19.23 23.62 11.77
N LEU A 459 18.22 23.05 11.12
CA LEU A 459 17.07 23.81 10.59
C LEU A 459 16.26 24.45 11.72
N LYS A 460 15.99 23.70 12.80
CA LYS A 460 15.31 24.24 14.00
C LYS A 460 16.11 25.37 14.66
N ALA A 461 17.44 25.23 14.74
CA ALA A 461 18.30 26.30 15.28
C ALA A 461 18.22 27.58 14.43
N LYS A 462 18.18 27.44 13.09
CA LYS A 462 17.97 28.56 12.17
C LYS A 462 16.58 29.18 12.33
N ALA A 463 15.53 28.36 12.33
CA ALA A 463 14.15 28.82 12.49
C ALA A 463 13.92 29.54 13.82
N LYS A 464 14.59 29.10 14.90
CA LYS A 464 14.56 29.78 16.22
C LYS A 464 15.19 31.17 16.19
N ALA A 465 16.15 31.40 15.29
CA ALA A 465 16.81 32.71 15.12
C ALA A 465 16.07 33.63 14.12
N SER A 466 14.97 33.15 13.54
CA SER A 466 14.14 33.87 12.57
C SER A 466 12.80 34.23 13.19
N ASP A 467 12.29 35.42 12.85
CA ASP A 467 10.93 35.88 13.18
C ASP A 467 9.97 35.73 11.99
N ASP A 468 10.41 35.14 10.87
CA ASP A 468 9.56 34.94 9.69
C ASP A 468 8.42 33.95 10.04
N PRO A 469 7.15 34.28 9.74
CA PRO A 469 6.03 33.35 9.87
C PRO A 469 6.21 32.03 9.10
N ILE A 470 6.96 32.03 7.98
CA ILE A 470 7.21 30.81 7.18
C ILE A 470 8.00 29.75 7.95
N ASP A 471 8.79 30.17 8.94
CA ASP A 471 9.63 29.31 9.76
C ASP A 471 8.88 28.72 10.98
N GLU A 472 7.62 29.11 11.19
CA GLU A 472 6.82 28.66 12.34
C GLU A 472 6.66 27.13 12.43
N PRO A 473 6.38 26.40 11.32
CA PRO A 473 6.32 24.93 11.37
C PRO A 473 7.59 24.28 11.91
N LEU A 474 8.77 24.83 11.60
CA LEU A 474 10.04 24.31 12.09
C LEU A 474 10.27 24.65 13.57
N ARG A 475 9.83 25.84 14.03
CA ARG A 475 9.87 26.19 15.45
C ARG A 475 8.94 25.31 16.30
N ALA A 476 7.76 25.00 15.76
CA ALA A 476 6.74 24.20 16.43
C ALA A 476 6.99 22.68 16.41
N LEU A 477 7.90 22.19 15.55
CA LEU A 477 8.19 20.77 15.41
C LEU A 477 8.63 20.14 16.75
N ASP A 478 7.96 19.09 17.18
CA ASP A 478 8.32 18.31 18.36
C ASP A 478 9.42 17.31 17.97
N TRP A 479 10.67 17.63 18.34
CA TRP A 479 11.85 16.88 17.89
C TRP A 479 12.72 16.57 19.11
N TRP A 480 12.37 15.50 19.81
CA TRP A 480 12.83 15.23 21.18
C TRP A 480 13.77 14.03 21.28
N TYR A 481 13.95 13.27 20.19
CA TYR A 481 14.61 11.96 20.20
C TYR A 481 15.93 11.96 21.00
N PRO A 482 16.12 11.01 21.93
CA PRO A 482 17.39 10.82 22.61
C PRO A 482 18.48 10.45 21.61
N GLU A 483 19.69 10.93 21.87
CA GLU A 483 20.87 10.70 21.04
C GLU A 483 21.92 9.88 21.81
N ASP A 484 22.74 9.12 21.10
CA ASP A 484 23.99 8.58 21.64
C ASP A 484 25.11 9.65 21.64
N GLU A 485 26.33 9.26 22.04
CA GLU A 485 27.49 10.16 22.09
C GLU A 485 27.89 10.74 20.72
N LEU A 486 27.49 10.09 19.63
CA LEU A 486 27.78 10.51 18.26
C LEU A 486 26.63 11.31 17.63
N GLY A 487 25.52 11.51 18.36
CA GLY A 487 24.34 12.21 17.86
C GLY A 487 23.38 11.34 17.04
N GLU A 488 23.51 10.01 17.13
CA GLU A 488 22.61 9.05 16.49
C GLU A 488 21.31 8.94 17.31
N PRO A 489 20.12 9.14 16.72
CA PRO A 489 18.87 9.01 17.46
C PRO A 489 18.61 7.55 17.84
N LYS A 490 18.11 7.31 19.07
CA LYS A 490 17.64 5.98 19.49
C LYS A 490 16.44 5.56 18.64
N MET A 491 16.62 4.56 17.77
CA MET A 491 15.60 4.21 16.79
C MET A 491 14.35 3.59 17.41
N GLU A 492 14.43 3.00 18.60
CA GLU A 492 13.25 2.51 19.30
C GLU A 492 12.32 3.65 19.75
N ALA A 493 12.84 4.84 20.05
CA ALA A 493 12.03 6.01 20.35
C ALA A 493 11.26 6.49 19.11
N VAL A 494 11.89 6.42 17.92
CA VAL A 494 11.21 6.69 16.64
C VAL A 494 10.11 5.66 16.39
N LEU A 495 10.36 4.37 16.64
CA LEU A 495 9.35 3.32 16.51
C LEU A 495 8.18 3.52 17.50
N ALA A 496 8.47 4.01 18.71
CA ALA A 496 7.47 4.34 19.72
C ALA A 496 6.54 5.48 19.28
N GLU A 497 7.08 6.51 18.64
CA GLU A 497 6.29 7.61 18.08
C GLU A 497 5.42 7.13 16.92
N ILE A 498 5.99 6.32 16.04
CA ILE A 498 5.28 5.68 14.94
C ILE A 498 4.12 4.82 15.47
N ASN A 499 4.31 4.09 16.57
CA ASN A 499 3.26 3.32 17.25
C ASN A 499 2.17 4.22 17.85
N GLY A 500 2.60 5.25 18.58
CA GLY A 500 1.75 6.24 19.23
C GLY A 500 1.55 6.06 20.73
N TRP A 501 1.13 7.15 21.39
CA TRP A 501 0.97 7.28 22.83
C TRP A 501 -0.16 8.24 23.21
N LYS A 502 -0.52 8.25 24.49
CA LYS A 502 -1.34 9.31 25.08
C LYS A 502 -0.50 10.58 25.28
N THR A 503 -1.06 11.75 24.98
CA THR A 503 -0.31 13.02 25.10
C THR A 503 -0.22 13.54 26.53
N ALA A 504 -1.16 13.15 27.39
CA ALA A 504 -1.13 13.50 28.81
C ALA A 504 -0.20 12.55 29.59
N ILE A 505 0.73 13.13 30.35
CA ILE A 505 1.58 12.40 31.30
C ILE A 505 0.77 12.17 32.58
N GLN A 506 0.49 10.92 32.91
CA GLN A 506 -0.20 10.55 34.15
C GLN A 506 0.79 9.84 35.10
N PRO A 507 1.06 10.39 36.30
CA PRO A 507 2.11 9.89 37.22
C PRO A 507 1.95 8.42 37.67
N ASN A 508 0.79 7.80 37.46
CA ASN A 508 0.44 6.46 37.99
C ASN A 508 -0.04 5.48 36.90
N GLU A 509 0.05 5.82 35.62
CA GLU A 509 -0.39 4.93 34.55
C GLU A 509 0.76 4.01 34.11
N SER A 510 0.52 2.70 34.07
CA SER A 510 1.54 1.72 33.65
C SER A 510 1.77 1.76 32.13
N GLY A 511 3.04 1.74 31.72
CA GLY A 511 3.45 1.72 30.32
C GLY A 511 4.92 2.12 30.14
N VAL A 512 5.42 2.01 28.91
CA VAL A 512 6.77 2.50 28.58
C VAL A 512 6.74 4.01 28.34
N LEU A 513 7.53 4.71 29.14
CA LEU A 513 7.96 6.08 28.92
C LEU A 513 9.38 5.98 28.38
N PHE A 514 9.56 6.25 27.09
CA PHE A 514 10.80 5.89 26.40
C PHE A 514 12.01 6.68 26.86
N GLU A 515 11.81 7.89 27.36
CA GLU A 515 12.68 8.56 28.31
C GLU A 515 12.18 9.99 28.49
N GLN A 516 12.85 10.66 29.41
CA GLN A 516 12.75 12.07 29.66
C GLN A 516 13.23 12.88 28.43
N ASP A 517 12.65 14.04 28.18
CA ASP A 517 13.13 15.03 27.22
C ASP A 517 14.57 15.45 27.52
N ARG A 518 15.14 16.32 26.67
CA ARG A 518 16.52 16.83 26.83
C ARG A 518 16.77 17.56 28.16
N GLN A 519 15.72 17.81 28.95
CA GLN A 519 15.75 18.45 30.26
C GLN A 519 15.47 17.47 31.42
N GLY A 520 15.33 16.17 31.17
CA GLY A 520 15.10 15.19 32.22
C GLY A 520 13.62 15.07 32.66
N GLN A 521 12.64 15.52 31.86
CA GLN A 521 11.20 15.40 32.16
C GLN A 521 10.49 14.41 31.23
N PRO A 522 9.54 13.57 31.68
CA PRO A 522 8.79 12.70 30.77
C PRO A 522 8.19 13.49 29.59
N HIS A 523 8.42 13.04 28.36
CA HIS A 523 7.95 13.75 27.16
C HIS A 523 6.47 13.46 26.83
N HIS A 524 6.05 12.22 27.03
CA HIS A 524 4.72 11.72 26.63
C HIS A 524 4.10 10.81 27.70
N GLY A 525 2.80 10.51 27.58
CA GLY A 525 2.10 9.51 28.39
C GLY A 525 2.33 8.07 27.91
N PRO A 526 1.62 7.07 28.43
CA PRO A 526 1.86 5.68 28.04
C PRO A 526 1.50 5.41 26.57
N GLN A 527 2.20 4.44 25.97
CA GLN A 527 1.93 3.93 24.62
C GLN A 527 0.48 3.50 24.44
N VAL A 528 -0.03 3.57 23.20
CA VAL A 528 -1.30 2.92 22.83
C VAL A 528 -1.05 1.48 22.37
N ASN A 529 -2.01 0.60 22.60
CA ASN A 529 -1.88 -0.81 22.19
C ASN A 529 -2.29 -1.07 20.73
N GLY A 530 -2.89 -0.07 20.07
CA GLY A 530 -3.33 -0.15 18.68
C GLY A 530 -4.20 1.03 18.29
N PHE A 531 -4.45 1.16 16.98
CA PHE A 531 -5.12 2.33 16.42
C PHE A 531 -6.57 2.54 16.90
N ALA A 532 -7.21 1.51 17.46
CA ALA A 532 -8.55 1.63 18.04
C ALA A 532 -8.60 2.53 19.28
N GLU A 533 -7.45 2.81 19.91
CA GLU A 533 -7.35 3.72 21.06
C GLU A 533 -7.09 5.19 20.65
N LEU A 534 -6.83 5.46 19.37
CA LEU A 534 -6.57 6.81 18.88
C LEU A 534 -7.82 7.68 18.95
N LYS A 535 -7.62 8.98 19.20
CA LYS A 535 -8.70 9.97 19.34
C LYS A 535 -8.44 11.20 18.49
N ALA A 536 -9.53 11.90 18.15
CA ALA A 536 -9.50 13.13 17.36
C ALA A 536 -9.41 14.41 18.22
N ASP A 537 -9.39 14.28 19.55
CA ASP A 537 -9.38 15.40 20.51
C ASP A 537 -7.96 15.88 20.87
N GLY A 538 -6.93 15.28 20.26
CA GLY A 538 -5.53 15.56 20.56
C GLY A 538 -4.98 14.89 21.83
N SER A 539 -5.75 14.00 22.46
CA SER A 539 -5.28 13.20 23.61
C SER A 539 -4.38 12.02 23.21
N THR A 540 -4.21 11.75 21.92
CA THR A 540 -3.28 10.77 21.38
C THR A 540 -2.37 11.37 20.31
N ALA A 541 -1.16 10.83 20.19
CA ALA A 541 -0.24 11.08 19.09
C ALA A 541 0.17 9.73 18.47
N CYS A 542 0.35 9.68 17.15
CA CYS A 542 0.72 8.45 16.42
C CYS A 542 1.30 8.81 15.05
N GLY A 543 2.59 8.52 14.85
CA GLY A 543 3.30 8.83 13.61
C GLY A 543 2.83 8.02 12.40
N CYS A 544 2.27 6.81 12.58
CA CYS A 544 1.64 6.05 11.51
C CYS A 544 0.59 5.07 12.06
N TRP A 545 -0.70 5.40 11.93
CA TRP A 545 -1.78 4.67 12.60
C TRP A 545 -1.82 3.17 12.27
N ILE A 546 -1.50 2.77 11.04
CA ILE A 546 -1.47 1.35 10.66
C ILE A 546 -0.39 0.55 11.40
N TYR A 547 0.68 1.20 11.86
CA TYR A 547 1.76 0.55 12.62
C TYR A 547 1.44 0.51 14.13
N SER A 548 0.43 1.25 14.57
CA SER A 548 -0.02 1.24 15.97
C SER A 548 -0.35 -0.18 16.43
N GLY A 549 0.27 -0.56 17.55
CA GLY A 549 0.28 -1.90 18.12
C GLY A 549 1.61 -2.65 17.95
N VAL A 550 2.57 -2.13 17.16
CA VAL A 550 3.93 -2.68 17.05
C VAL A 550 4.73 -2.56 18.35
N PHE A 551 4.47 -1.53 19.15
CA PHE A 551 5.14 -1.28 20.42
C PHE A 551 4.09 -0.91 21.49
N GLY A 552 3.62 -1.88 22.26
CA GLY A 552 2.50 -1.66 23.19
C GLY A 552 2.91 -1.06 24.54
N ARG A 553 1.94 -0.96 25.46
CA ARG A 553 2.19 -0.62 26.87
C ARG A 553 3.07 -1.65 27.59
N ASP A 554 3.16 -2.85 27.05
CA ASP A 554 4.00 -3.95 27.53
C ASP A 554 5.51 -3.69 27.32
N GLY A 555 5.87 -2.67 26.55
CA GLY A 555 7.25 -2.33 26.27
C GLY A 555 7.97 -3.27 25.31
N VAL A 556 7.21 -4.13 24.62
CA VAL A 556 7.78 -5.11 23.73
C VAL A 556 7.83 -4.55 22.32
N ASN A 557 9.03 -4.40 21.77
CA ASN A 557 9.25 -4.19 20.35
C ASN A 557 8.85 -5.45 19.57
N LYS A 558 7.60 -5.52 19.11
CA LYS A 558 7.09 -6.71 18.39
C LYS A 558 7.76 -6.90 17.04
N ALA A 559 8.26 -5.83 16.42
CA ALA A 559 9.08 -5.94 15.20
C ALA A 559 10.38 -6.72 15.45
N ASN A 560 10.90 -6.73 16.68
CA ASN A 560 12.08 -7.51 17.05
C ASN A 560 11.77 -8.96 17.49
N SER A 561 10.49 -9.36 17.54
CA SER A 561 10.14 -10.72 17.94
C SER A 561 10.60 -11.77 16.91
N ARG A 562 11.12 -12.91 17.40
CA ARG A 562 11.67 -14.04 16.61
C ARG A 562 11.14 -15.40 17.08
N LYS A 563 9.92 -15.42 17.64
CA LYS A 563 9.29 -16.62 18.22
C LYS A 563 8.03 -16.98 17.42
N PRO A 564 8.17 -17.56 16.21
CA PRO A 564 7.04 -17.82 15.33
C PRO A 564 6.16 -18.94 15.89
N LYS A 565 4.85 -18.80 15.72
CA LYS A 565 3.83 -19.79 16.09
C LYS A 565 2.95 -20.13 14.89
N GLY A 566 2.65 -21.41 14.72
CA GLY A 566 1.83 -21.91 13.61
C GLY A 566 2.44 -21.59 12.24
N TYR A 567 1.69 -21.85 11.17
CA TYR A 567 2.18 -21.58 9.80
C TYR A 567 2.17 -20.09 9.44
N LEU A 568 1.27 -19.31 10.06
CA LEU A 568 1.16 -17.86 9.86
C LEU A 568 2.31 -17.08 10.51
N GLY A 569 3.08 -17.73 11.40
CA GLY A 569 4.27 -17.14 12.00
C GLY A 569 3.99 -15.99 12.97
N HIS A 570 2.84 -15.98 13.65
CA HIS A 570 2.57 -15.01 14.71
C HIS A 570 3.67 -15.05 15.77
N GLY A 571 4.12 -13.88 16.23
CA GLY A 571 5.30 -13.76 17.10
C GLY A 571 6.64 -13.71 16.35
N TRP A 572 6.64 -13.69 15.01
CA TRP A 572 7.78 -13.25 14.21
C TRP A 572 7.46 -11.90 13.57
N GLY A 573 8.16 -10.84 14.02
CA GLY A 573 7.87 -9.46 13.65
C GLY A 573 6.42 -9.04 13.92
N PHE A 574 6.01 -7.92 13.35
CA PHE A 574 4.65 -7.39 13.44
C PHE A 574 4.09 -7.09 12.05
N SER A 575 2.92 -7.62 11.71
CA SER A 575 2.28 -7.36 10.40
C SER A 575 1.18 -6.33 10.52
N TRP A 576 1.28 -5.19 9.85
CA TRP A 576 0.17 -4.23 9.89
C TRP A 576 -0.99 -4.65 8.97
N PRO A 577 -2.26 -4.37 9.32
CA PRO A 577 -2.71 -3.78 10.58
C PRO A 577 -2.89 -4.82 11.69
N SER A 578 -2.57 -4.44 12.93
CA SER A 578 -2.85 -5.22 14.17
C SER A 578 -2.36 -6.68 14.18
N ASP A 579 -1.16 -6.92 13.68
CA ASP A 579 -0.54 -8.24 13.51
C ASP A 579 -1.26 -9.23 12.57
N ARG A 580 -2.22 -8.75 11.77
CA ARG A 580 -2.97 -9.59 10.84
C ARG A 580 -2.11 -10.02 9.66
N ARG A 581 -2.00 -11.33 9.45
CA ARG A 581 -1.13 -11.93 8.41
C ARG A 581 -1.84 -11.98 7.06
N ILE A 582 -3.11 -12.38 7.03
CA ILE A 582 -3.96 -12.36 5.83
C ILE A 582 -5.02 -11.27 6.02
N ILE A 583 -4.93 -10.18 5.25
CA ILE A 583 -5.98 -9.15 5.29
C ILE A 583 -7.22 -9.64 4.56
N TYR A 584 -8.37 -9.06 4.90
CA TYR A 584 -9.68 -9.46 4.37
C TYR A 584 -10.15 -10.84 4.85
N ASN A 585 -9.51 -11.38 5.89
CA ASN A 585 -9.76 -12.74 6.38
C ASN A 585 -11.17 -12.99 6.89
N ARG A 586 -11.99 -11.97 7.19
CA ARG A 586 -13.44 -12.15 7.44
C ARG A 586 -14.15 -12.84 6.26
N ALA A 587 -13.69 -12.63 5.02
CA ALA A 587 -14.20 -13.32 3.85
C ALA A 587 -13.79 -14.82 3.78
N SER A 588 -13.06 -15.35 4.76
CA SER A 588 -12.80 -16.79 4.90
C SER A 588 -13.91 -17.57 5.59
N ALA A 589 -14.88 -16.88 6.18
CA ALA A 589 -16.09 -17.46 6.73
C ALA A 589 -17.28 -17.10 5.83
N ARG A 590 -18.35 -17.88 5.93
CA ARG A 590 -19.67 -17.66 5.33
C ARG A 590 -20.39 -16.47 5.98
N PRO A 591 -21.51 -16.00 5.39
CA PRO A 591 -22.33 -14.96 6.00
C PRO A 591 -22.74 -15.28 7.43
N ASP A 592 -23.05 -16.54 7.74
CA ASP A 592 -23.42 -17.03 9.08
C ASP A 592 -22.23 -17.18 10.06
N GLY A 593 -21.00 -16.90 9.61
CA GLY A 593 -19.79 -16.99 10.42
C GLY A 593 -19.14 -18.37 10.51
N SER A 594 -19.72 -19.40 9.90
CA SER A 594 -19.07 -20.70 9.78
C SER A 594 -17.96 -20.68 8.71
N PRO A 595 -16.90 -21.49 8.81
CA PRO A 595 -15.87 -21.59 7.77
C PRO A 595 -16.45 -22.05 6.42
N TRP A 596 -15.89 -21.57 5.30
CA TRP A 596 -16.23 -22.12 3.97
C TRP A 596 -15.98 -23.62 3.88
N SER A 597 -14.88 -24.07 4.49
CA SER A 597 -14.43 -25.45 4.60
C SER A 597 -13.52 -25.61 5.82
N GLU A 598 -13.36 -26.83 6.32
CA GLU A 598 -12.34 -27.13 7.32
C GLU A 598 -10.92 -27.02 6.73
N ARG A 599 -10.73 -27.36 5.44
CA ARG A 599 -9.43 -27.29 4.77
C ARG A 599 -8.88 -25.86 4.66
N LYS A 600 -9.75 -24.87 4.48
CA LYS A 600 -9.38 -23.44 4.29
C LYS A 600 -9.86 -22.56 5.44
N LYS A 601 -10.07 -23.14 6.62
CA LYS A 601 -10.49 -22.43 7.83
C LYS A 601 -9.42 -21.45 8.29
N LEU A 602 -9.83 -20.22 8.62
CA LEU A 602 -8.93 -19.15 9.05
C LEU A 602 -9.52 -18.32 10.18
N VAL A 603 -10.67 -17.67 9.95
CA VAL A 603 -11.48 -17.03 11.00
C VAL A 603 -12.91 -17.55 10.95
N TRP A 604 -13.59 -17.54 12.10
CA TRP A 604 -14.97 -17.98 12.26
C TRP A 604 -15.63 -17.29 13.46
N TRP A 605 -16.96 -17.38 13.54
CA TRP A 605 -17.74 -16.98 14.70
C TRP A 605 -17.86 -18.16 15.67
N ASP A 606 -17.48 -17.97 16.93
CA ASP A 606 -17.49 -19.03 17.96
C ASP A 606 -18.73 -19.02 18.87
N SER A 607 -19.82 -18.36 18.42
CA SER A 607 -21.04 -18.00 19.16
C SER A 607 -20.96 -16.73 20.01
N GLU A 608 -19.76 -16.23 20.34
CA GLU A 608 -19.60 -15.00 21.12
C GLU A 608 -18.82 -13.92 20.38
N LYS A 609 -17.82 -14.32 19.58
CA LYS A 609 -16.89 -13.40 18.92
C LYS A 609 -16.30 -14.00 17.65
N TRP A 610 -15.81 -13.12 16.79
CA TRP A 610 -14.90 -13.49 15.73
C TRP A 610 -13.58 -13.93 16.35
N THR A 611 -13.17 -15.14 16.02
CA THR A 611 -11.92 -15.77 16.44
C THR A 611 -11.29 -16.50 15.26
N GLY A 612 -10.08 -17.02 15.43
CA GLY A 612 -9.36 -17.63 14.33
C GLY A 612 -7.96 -18.08 14.69
N ILE A 613 -7.28 -18.63 13.69
CA ILE A 613 -5.83 -18.87 13.74
C ILE A 613 -5.02 -17.62 13.34
N ASP A 614 -5.68 -16.61 12.75
CA ASP A 614 -5.16 -15.25 12.48
C ASP A 614 -5.99 -14.22 13.25
N VAL A 615 -5.50 -12.99 13.35
CA VAL A 615 -6.21 -11.87 13.96
C VAL A 615 -7.41 -11.47 13.09
N PRO A 616 -8.66 -11.59 13.58
CA PRO A 616 -9.84 -11.37 12.74
C PRO A 616 -9.93 -9.96 12.15
N GLY A 617 -10.32 -9.95 10.88
CA GLY A 617 -10.54 -8.85 9.93
C GLY A 617 -11.57 -7.80 10.30
N PHE A 618 -12.17 -7.91 11.48
CA PHE A 618 -13.54 -7.48 11.71
C PHE A 618 -13.76 -7.04 13.17
N VAL A 619 -14.93 -6.44 13.44
CA VAL A 619 -15.31 -6.03 14.80
C VAL A 619 -15.54 -7.27 15.64
N LYS A 620 -14.70 -7.47 16.67
CA LYS A 620 -14.60 -8.73 17.42
C LYS A 620 -15.94 -9.28 17.93
N GLY A 621 -16.77 -8.45 18.55
CA GLY A 621 -18.06 -8.87 19.15
C GLY A 621 -19.27 -8.67 18.25
N LYS A 622 -19.09 -8.33 16.97
CA LYS A 622 -20.22 -8.08 16.06
C LYS A 622 -20.71 -9.40 15.46
N ALA A 623 -21.86 -9.87 15.93
CA ALA A 623 -22.44 -11.14 15.52
C ALA A 623 -22.84 -11.13 14.02
N PRO A 624 -22.73 -12.27 13.30
CA PRO A 624 -23.08 -12.38 11.88
C PRO A 624 -24.47 -11.84 11.50
N GLU A 625 -25.45 -12.03 12.38
CA GLU A 625 -26.85 -11.61 12.22
C GLU A 625 -27.09 -10.11 12.45
N TYR A 626 -26.09 -9.37 12.96
CA TYR A 626 -26.23 -7.94 13.23
C TYR A 626 -26.55 -7.15 11.96
N GLN A 627 -27.63 -6.36 12.02
CA GLN A 627 -28.01 -5.43 10.96
C GLN A 627 -27.99 -3.99 11.50
N PRO A 628 -27.36 -3.04 10.78
CA PRO A 628 -27.21 -1.67 11.25
C PRO A 628 -28.46 -0.83 11.01
N ASP A 629 -28.86 -0.04 12.01
CA ASP A 629 -29.89 1.00 11.86
C ASP A 629 -29.51 2.01 10.77
N GLU A 630 -30.47 2.60 10.04
CA GLU A 630 -30.21 3.56 8.95
C GLU A 630 -29.33 4.75 9.34
N ALA A 631 -29.43 5.20 10.59
CA ALA A 631 -28.64 6.31 11.14
C ALA A 631 -27.26 5.89 11.65
N ALA A 632 -26.90 4.59 11.64
CA ALA A 632 -25.61 4.13 12.13
C ALA A 632 -24.45 4.67 11.26
N GLU A 633 -23.34 4.99 11.92
CA GLU A 633 -22.13 5.56 11.31
C GLU A 633 -20.89 4.75 11.68
N GLY A 634 -19.78 5.02 10.99
CA GLY A 634 -18.50 4.35 11.20
C GLY A 634 -18.59 2.83 11.17
N LEU A 635 -17.92 2.17 12.12
CA LEU A 635 -17.91 0.71 12.20
C LEU A 635 -19.27 0.12 12.59
N ASP A 636 -20.15 0.88 13.26
CA ASP A 636 -21.48 0.40 13.64
C ASP A 636 -22.39 0.26 12.43
N ALA A 637 -22.19 1.08 11.39
CA ALA A 637 -22.89 0.97 10.10
C ALA A 637 -22.57 -0.30 9.29
N ILE A 638 -21.59 -1.10 9.71
CA ILE A 638 -21.19 -2.32 8.99
C ILE A 638 -22.04 -3.51 9.48
N PRO A 639 -22.78 -4.22 8.62
CA PRO A 639 -23.54 -5.40 9.03
C PRO A 639 -22.61 -6.55 9.41
N GLY A 640 -23.07 -7.46 10.27
CA GLY A 640 -22.26 -8.56 10.81
C GLY A 640 -21.78 -9.59 9.79
N ASP A 641 -22.48 -9.68 8.67
CA ASP A 641 -22.18 -10.55 7.55
C ASP A 641 -21.25 -9.90 6.50
N ALA A 642 -20.85 -8.64 6.69
CA ALA A 642 -19.98 -7.93 5.77
C ALA A 642 -18.60 -8.61 5.65
N PRO A 643 -18.01 -8.65 4.43
CA PRO A 643 -16.70 -9.26 4.23
C PRO A 643 -15.55 -8.42 4.76
N PHE A 644 -15.70 -7.08 4.79
CA PHE A 644 -14.65 -6.12 5.09
C PHE A 644 -15.19 -5.00 6.00
N ILE A 645 -14.29 -4.21 6.57
CA ILE A 645 -14.62 -3.03 7.39
C ILE A 645 -14.28 -1.70 6.69
N LEU A 646 -13.75 -1.76 5.46
CA LEU A 646 -13.24 -0.60 4.72
C LEU A 646 -14.26 -0.04 3.72
N HIS A 647 -15.55 -0.18 4.01
CA HIS A 647 -16.65 0.21 3.12
C HIS A 647 -16.63 1.69 2.76
#